data_AF-A0AAU5UIV3-F1
#
_entry.id   AF-A0AAU5UIV3-F1
#
_cell.length_a   1.000
_cell.length_b   1.000
_cell.length_c   1.000
_cell.angle_alpha   90.00
_cell.angle_beta   90.00
_cell.angle_gamma   90.00
#
_symmetry.space_group_name_H-M   'P 1'
#
loop_
_entity.id
_entity.type
_entity.pdbx_description
1 polymer ?
#
loop_
_entity_poly.entity_id
_entity_poly.type
_entity_poly.pdbx_seq_one_letter_code
_entity_poly.pdbx_strand_id
1 'polypeptide(L)'
;MVEHETEAFGPWLGRQLRRVGLTQAQLAERLGLTRAAVSAWITGRAEPREETKRAIAEVLGTDPASIYNRSVDIEVSRPLVWHHRPAHADGGREYGNAAAFAFDADLSVLAREATQNSIDERYDSTRPVGVRYILHELSGEYLDGFLKALHWSELKQHYSNAASAEQKVSRSLQAALDDLEESRTLLVLRVDDYNAAGLTGPEYGDGRFAAVVRRQLDSHKQSGGRAGGSYGLGKATLWATSRFGLVLINSTLSIPHEGRSERRVVGRLDLPWHEVGGEPYAGPAWFGEPDTEPDHEGVSRSWWADEQTVRDLCLERLDDQPGTSFLIFGAHDASGDAETLQEMHQKLVESLADGFWAAMVSGRNTRPLLDARVTTLRNGHVHIPEEVVDPHVHHPALSRAVRAYLDDETVEDLTSGDQVARVDVPLLVPPLKGTSGARSKGREHAATLLLTPAADGDERVNRVICMRGTRMTVTEQRPRELPLGAMPFQAVLLAGYATGRADEDVALAEQFLRASEPPEHDRWDRTEELTSVYERGALSRLREFRAEIDKAVRALVARREVATSTGPAVLRELLRLGGGGNVGVRRAQGVPTIHDIDAQVEATGAWRVRVELRLPHAEDPWLLTPIAKFAVRSGGRPTVAWALTASVGCLVENGNLLIEPGVRSATFIGVTDPATHPVQTGFSRLIVDLHKTRGGAV
;
A
#
# COMPACT_ATOMS: atom_id res chain seq x y z
N MET A 1 -25.83 24.06 12.60
CA MET A 1 -25.48 24.05 14.04
C MET A 1 -25.70 22.63 14.51
N VAL A 2 -24.64 21.84 14.57
CA VAL A 2 -24.70 20.48 15.10
C VAL A 2 -24.72 20.64 16.62
N GLU A 3 -25.80 20.21 17.28
CA GLU A 3 -25.77 20.05 18.74
C GLU A 3 -24.65 19.07 19.05
N HIS A 4 -23.55 19.54 19.64
CA HIS A 4 -22.53 18.65 20.17
C HIS A 4 -23.20 17.79 21.24
N GLU A 5 -23.32 16.48 21.01
CA GLU A 5 -23.76 15.53 22.03
C GLU A 5 -22.79 15.61 23.22
N THR A 6 -23.15 16.40 24.22
CA THR A 6 -22.40 16.51 25.47
C THR A 6 -22.50 15.19 26.23
N GLU A 7 -21.39 14.74 26.80
CA GLU A 7 -21.33 13.51 27.58
C GLU A 7 -22.40 13.49 28.70
N ALA A 8 -22.96 12.32 29.02
CA ALA A 8 -23.88 12.19 30.14
C ALA A 8 -23.24 12.61 31.48
N PHE A 9 -24.05 13.22 32.36
CA PHE A 9 -23.55 13.79 33.64
C PHE A 9 -22.92 12.74 34.56
N GLY A 10 -23.51 11.54 34.63
CA GLY A 10 -23.04 10.47 35.51
C GLY A 10 -21.62 9.97 35.19
N PRO A 11 -21.34 9.54 33.95
CA PRO A 11 -20.01 9.18 33.49
C PRO A 11 -18.97 10.30 33.69
N TRP A 12 -19.34 11.54 33.33
CA TRP A 12 -18.49 12.71 33.53
C TRP A 12 -18.12 12.91 35.02
N LEU A 13 -19.11 12.91 35.92
CA LEU A 13 -18.87 13.09 37.37
C LEU A 13 -18.03 11.96 37.94
N GLY A 14 -18.28 10.72 37.52
CA GLY A 14 -17.48 9.56 37.90
C GLY A 14 -16.01 9.73 37.51
N ARG A 15 -15.74 10.17 36.28
CA ARG A 15 -14.38 10.44 35.79
C ARG A 15 -13.72 11.55 36.59
N GLN A 16 -14.40 12.68 36.80
CA GLN A 16 -13.87 13.80 37.57
C GLN A 16 -13.47 13.40 39.00
N LEU A 17 -14.31 12.63 39.68
CA LEU A 17 -14.01 12.12 41.03
C LEU A 17 -12.75 11.27 41.06
N ARG A 18 -12.57 10.38 40.08
CA ARG A 18 -11.35 9.57 39.97
C ARG A 18 -10.12 10.43 39.64
N ARG A 19 -10.26 11.46 38.79
CA ARG A 19 -9.16 12.38 38.46
C ARG A 19 -8.60 13.08 39.70
N VAL A 20 -9.47 13.57 40.59
CA VAL A 20 -9.09 14.27 41.84
C VAL A 20 -8.86 13.33 43.04
N GLY A 21 -9.02 12.01 42.88
CA GLY A 21 -8.86 11.04 43.96
C GLY A 21 -9.94 11.09 45.05
N LEU A 22 -11.14 11.60 44.73
CA LEU A 22 -12.27 11.64 45.67
C LEU A 22 -13.21 10.44 45.47
N THR A 23 -13.60 9.82 46.57
CA THR A 23 -14.62 8.76 46.56
C THR A 23 -16.04 9.35 46.55
N GLN A 24 -17.02 8.56 46.10
CA GLN A 24 -18.44 8.93 46.17
C GLN A 24 -18.90 9.28 47.59
N ALA A 25 -18.33 8.61 48.60
CA ALA A 25 -18.64 8.87 50.01
C ALA A 25 -18.09 10.22 50.47
N GLN A 26 -16.85 10.55 50.10
CA GLN A 26 -16.24 11.85 50.43
C GLN A 26 -16.93 13.01 49.72
N LEU A 27 -17.36 12.84 48.46
CA LEU A 27 -18.16 13.86 47.79
C LEU A 27 -19.50 14.06 48.51
N ALA A 28 -20.18 12.97 48.86
CA ALA A 28 -21.46 13.03 49.57
C ALA A 28 -21.32 13.74 50.93
N GLU A 29 -20.27 13.43 51.69
CA GLU A 29 -19.95 14.09 52.96
C GLU A 29 -19.73 15.60 52.79
N ARG A 30 -18.93 16.01 51.80
CA ARG A 30 -18.68 17.43 51.50
C ARG A 30 -19.92 18.19 51.06
N LEU A 31 -20.87 17.52 50.41
CA LEU A 31 -22.14 18.11 49.96
C LEU A 31 -23.27 18.00 51.00
N GLY A 32 -23.05 17.33 52.13
CA GLY A 32 -24.10 17.06 53.13
C GLY A 32 -25.20 16.10 52.63
N LEU A 33 -24.85 15.16 51.73
CA LEU A 33 -25.77 14.23 51.09
C LEU A 33 -25.43 12.76 51.40
N THR A 34 -26.30 11.83 50.99
CA THR A 34 -26.02 10.39 51.14
C THR A 34 -25.20 9.87 49.97
N ARG A 35 -24.35 8.86 50.23
CA ARG A 35 -23.62 8.14 49.17
C ARG A 35 -24.55 7.60 48.08
N ALA A 36 -25.76 7.17 48.47
CA ALA A 36 -26.77 6.66 47.53
C ALA A 36 -27.23 7.72 46.52
N ALA A 37 -27.34 8.99 46.95
CA ALA A 37 -27.67 10.10 46.06
C ALA A 37 -26.58 10.31 44.99
N VAL A 38 -25.31 10.33 45.40
CA VAL A 38 -24.17 10.47 44.47
C VAL A 38 -24.08 9.26 43.53
N SER A 39 -24.33 8.05 44.03
CA SER A 39 -24.38 6.83 43.21
C SER A 39 -25.52 6.87 42.19
N ALA A 40 -26.69 7.42 42.55
CA ALA A 40 -27.80 7.60 41.62
C ALA A 40 -27.43 8.55 40.48
N TRP A 41 -26.63 9.60 40.74
CA TRP A 41 -26.13 10.49 39.70
C TRP A 41 -25.13 9.80 38.76
N ILE A 42 -24.13 9.11 39.32
CA ILE A 42 -23.09 8.44 38.53
C ILE A 42 -23.68 7.34 37.64
N THR A 43 -24.68 6.61 38.15
CA THR A 43 -25.38 5.56 37.39
C THR A 43 -26.45 6.09 36.43
N GLY A 44 -26.62 7.41 36.32
CA GLY A 44 -27.61 8.04 35.43
C GLY A 44 -29.07 7.84 35.85
N ARG A 45 -29.32 7.36 37.07
CA ARG A 45 -30.68 7.16 37.61
C ARG A 45 -31.36 8.46 38.05
N ALA A 46 -30.58 9.52 38.28
CA ALA A 46 -31.07 10.86 38.61
C ALA A 46 -30.04 11.90 38.20
N GLU A 47 -30.44 13.17 38.06
CA GLU A 47 -29.51 14.30 37.92
C GLU A 47 -29.59 15.23 39.14
N PRO A 48 -28.46 15.84 39.57
CA PRO A 48 -28.47 16.83 40.63
C PRO A 48 -29.17 18.12 40.20
N ARG A 49 -29.75 18.84 41.18
CA ARG A 49 -30.34 20.16 40.97
C ARG A 49 -29.25 21.19 40.65
N GLU A 50 -29.64 22.31 40.05
CA GLU A 50 -28.71 23.40 39.67
C GLU A 50 -27.86 23.94 40.82
N GLU A 51 -28.46 24.10 42.01
CA GLU A 51 -27.71 24.50 43.22
C GLU A 51 -26.66 23.45 43.62
N THR A 52 -27.02 22.17 43.51
CA THR A 52 -26.12 21.05 43.81
C THR A 52 -25.02 20.93 42.76
N LYS A 53 -25.30 21.22 41.48
CA LYS A 53 -24.27 21.30 40.43
C LYS A 53 -23.22 22.36 40.76
N ARG A 54 -23.63 23.57 41.20
CA ARG A 54 -22.68 24.60 41.63
C ARG A 54 -21.83 24.17 42.83
N ALA A 55 -22.45 23.54 43.83
CA ALA A 55 -21.72 22.99 44.98
C ALA A 55 -20.73 21.89 44.57
N ILE A 56 -21.09 21.04 43.60
CA ILE A 56 -20.16 20.06 43.01
C ILE A 56 -18.98 20.78 42.34
N ALA A 57 -19.21 21.88 41.62
CA ALA A 57 -18.16 22.68 40.98
C ALA A 57 -17.15 23.20 42.00
N GLU A 58 -17.64 23.77 43.10
CA GLU A 58 -16.82 24.28 44.20
C GLU A 58 -15.99 23.16 44.85
N VAL A 59 -16.59 21.99 45.12
CA VAL A 59 -15.88 20.86 45.72
C VAL A 59 -14.79 20.30 44.80
N LEU A 60 -15.05 20.31 43.49
CA LEU A 60 -14.14 19.83 42.45
C LEU A 60 -13.11 20.88 42.01
N GLY A 61 -13.27 22.15 42.44
CA GLY A 61 -12.39 23.25 42.04
C GLY A 61 -12.48 23.60 40.55
N THR A 62 -13.64 23.44 39.93
CA THR A 62 -13.85 23.72 38.50
C THR A 62 -14.89 24.82 38.28
N ASP A 63 -14.81 25.49 37.14
CA ASP A 63 -15.80 26.48 36.72
C ASP A 63 -17.19 25.81 36.59
N PRO A 64 -18.27 26.37 37.17
CA PRO A 64 -19.63 25.93 36.92
C PRO A 64 -19.95 25.68 35.44
N ALA A 65 -19.38 26.45 34.50
CA ALA A 65 -19.57 26.24 33.06
C ALA A 65 -19.13 24.85 32.57
N SER A 66 -18.05 24.29 33.16
CA SER A 66 -17.51 22.97 32.83
C SER A 66 -18.47 21.83 33.17
N ILE A 67 -19.33 22.02 34.17
CA ILE A 67 -20.37 21.05 34.54
C ILE A 67 -21.49 20.97 33.50
N TYR A 68 -21.74 22.07 32.79
CA TYR A 68 -22.77 22.12 31.74
C TYR A 68 -22.22 21.59 30.41
N ASN A 69 -21.05 22.08 30.01
CA ASN A 69 -20.45 21.73 28.71
C ASN A 69 -19.90 20.30 28.71
N ARG A 70 -19.42 19.81 29.87
CA ARG A 70 -18.89 18.43 30.06
C ARG A 70 -17.81 18.06 29.03
N SER A 71 -17.18 19.07 28.45
CA SER A 71 -16.12 18.98 27.45
C SER A 71 -14.74 19.28 28.04
N VAL A 72 -14.68 19.65 29.32
CA VAL A 72 -13.43 19.96 30.02
C VAL A 72 -13.38 19.14 31.31
N ASP A 73 -12.33 18.33 31.43
CA ASP A 73 -11.93 17.68 32.67
C ASP A 73 -11.27 18.72 33.60
N ILE A 74 -11.38 18.52 34.91
CA ILE A 74 -10.67 19.31 35.92
C ILE A 74 -9.18 19.22 35.63
N GLU A 75 -8.49 20.36 35.62
CA GLU A 75 -7.02 20.47 35.49
C GLU A 75 -6.33 19.90 36.73
N VAL A 76 -6.35 18.58 36.85
CA VAL A 76 -5.39 17.84 37.67
C VAL A 76 -4.27 17.47 36.71
N SER A 77 -3.17 18.24 36.74
CA SER A 77 -1.95 17.91 35.99
C SER A 77 -1.45 16.55 36.47
N ARG A 78 -1.79 15.49 35.72
CA ARG A 78 -1.19 14.18 35.88
C ARG A 78 0.05 14.13 34.99
N PRO A 79 1.23 13.80 35.53
CA PRO A 79 2.44 13.75 34.72
C PRO A 79 2.25 12.70 33.62
N LEU A 80 2.62 13.06 32.38
CA LEU A 80 2.71 12.11 31.29
C LEU A 80 3.83 11.11 31.60
N VAL A 81 3.59 9.83 31.36
CA VAL A 81 4.55 8.77 31.67
C VAL A 81 4.54 7.69 30.60
N TRP A 82 5.70 7.06 30.42
CA TRP A 82 5.82 5.82 29.66
C TRP A 82 5.45 4.62 30.53
N HIS A 83 4.40 3.91 30.14
CA HIS A 83 4.05 2.61 30.72
C HIS A 83 4.57 1.49 29.82
N HIS A 84 5.59 0.77 30.29
CA HIS A 84 6.15 -0.41 29.62
C HIS A 84 5.42 -1.68 30.07
N ARG A 85 4.99 -2.50 29.12
CA ARG A 85 4.32 -3.77 29.40
C ARG A 85 5.29 -4.73 30.10
N PRO A 86 4.98 -5.23 31.31
CA PRO A 86 5.76 -6.29 31.94
C PRO A 86 5.79 -7.56 31.07
N ALA A 87 6.85 -8.37 31.21
CA ALA A 87 6.93 -9.64 30.49
C ALA A 87 5.80 -10.60 30.88
N HIS A 88 5.52 -11.56 29.99
CA HIS A 88 4.51 -12.59 30.23
C HIS A 88 4.87 -13.45 31.43
N ALA A 89 3.88 -13.70 32.31
CA ALA A 89 4.09 -14.46 33.55
C ALA A 89 4.48 -15.93 33.31
N ASP A 90 4.21 -16.47 32.12
CA ASP A 90 4.58 -17.82 31.69
C ASP A 90 6.03 -17.93 31.18
N GLY A 91 6.76 -16.82 31.14
CA GLY A 91 8.12 -16.74 30.62
C GLY A 91 8.21 -16.58 29.09
N GLY A 92 7.08 -16.35 28.40
CA GLY A 92 7.07 -16.01 26.99
C GLY A 92 7.87 -14.74 26.68
N ARG A 93 8.63 -14.77 25.57
CA ARG A 93 9.48 -13.64 25.14
C ARG A 93 9.20 -13.28 23.68
N GLU A 94 8.94 -12.02 23.44
CA GLU A 94 8.67 -11.46 22.12
C GLU A 94 9.84 -10.58 21.69
N TYR A 95 10.59 -11.00 20.67
CA TYR A 95 11.79 -10.29 20.23
C TYR A 95 11.52 -9.29 19.10
N GLY A 96 10.36 -8.64 19.17
CA GLY A 96 9.90 -7.63 18.21
C GLY A 96 8.54 -7.97 17.58
N ASN A 97 7.98 -6.99 16.89
CA ASN A 97 6.68 -7.11 16.25
C ASN A 97 6.80 -7.90 14.94
N ALA A 98 6.35 -9.17 14.95
CA ALA A 98 6.40 -10.07 13.79
C ALA A 98 5.80 -9.48 12.50
N ALA A 99 4.78 -8.60 12.62
CA ALA A 99 4.17 -7.94 11.47
C ALA A 99 5.09 -6.85 10.89
N ALA A 100 5.82 -6.11 11.73
CA ALA A 100 6.78 -5.10 11.27
C ALA A 100 7.97 -5.72 10.53
N PHE A 101 8.33 -6.98 10.84
CA PHE A 101 9.35 -7.74 10.08
C PHE A 101 8.87 -8.26 8.73
N ALA A 102 7.56 -8.38 8.53
CA ALA A 102 6.99 -8.86 7.28
C ALA A 102 7.04 -7.78 6.19
N PHE A 103 7.24 -6.51 6.57
CA PHE A 103 7.38 -5.39 5.66
C PHE A 103 8.82 -4.92 5.62
N ASP A 104 9.34 -4.72 4.40
CA ASP A 104 10.50 -3.86 4.23
C ASP A 104 10.09 -2.43 4.58
N ALA A 105 10.94 -1.70 5.32
CA ALA A 105 10.69 -0.32 5.72
C ALA A 105 10.83 0.64 4.53
N ASP A 106 9.93 0.50 3.55
CA ASP A 106 9.88 1.25 2.31
C ASP A 106 8.81 2.36 2.43
N LEU A 107 9.23 3.60 2.22
CA LEU A 107 8.32 4.76 2.23
C LEU A 107 7.16 4.61 1.24
N SER A 108 7.36 3.88 0.14
CA SER A 108 6.33 3.62 -0.87
C SER A 108 5.22 2.72 -0.32
N VAL A 109 5.60 1.70 0.44
CA VAL A 109 4.66 0.77 1.08
C VAL A 109 3.90 1.50 2.19
N LEU A 110 4.58 2.34 2.98
CA LEU A 110 3.91 3.21 3.96
C LEU A 110 2.91 4.16 3.29
N ALA A 111 3.32 4.86 2.23
CA ALA A 111 2.47 5.82 1.52
C ALA A 111 1.20 5.14 0.99
N ARG A 112 1.38 3.95 0.40
CA ARG A 112 0.30 3.08 -0.07
C ARG A 112 -0.66 2.69 1.04
N GLU A 113 -0.17 2.07 2.10
CA GLU A 113 -1.03 1.56 3.19
C GLU A 113 -1.73 2.67 3.97
N ALA A 114 -0.99 3.72 4.34
CA ALA A 114 -1.56 4.82 5.12
C ALA A 114 -2.63 5.57 4.33
N THR A 115 -2.38 5.89 3.05
CA THR A 115 -3.36 6.57 2.19
C THR A 115 -4.60 5.69 1.94
N GLN A 116 -4.42 4.40 1.71
CA GLN A 116 -5.55 3.47 1.56
C GLN A 116 -6.41 3.44 2.84
N ASN A 117 -5.79 3.41 4.02
CA ASN A 117 -6.52 3.44 5.29
C ASN A 117 -7.29 4.75 5.47
N SER A 118 -6.73 5.90 5.07
CA SER A 118 -7.43 7.17 5.12
C SER A 118 -8.64 7.22 4.18
N ILE A 119 -8.54 6.66 2.97
CA ILE A 119 -9.70 6.56 2.05
C ILE A 119 -10.77 5.61 2.61
N ASP A 120 -10.36 4.48 3.19
CA ASP A 120 -11.26 3.50 3.81
C ASP A 120 -12.07 4.12 4.97
N GLU A 121 -11.46 5.04 5.72
CA GLU A 121 -12.07 5.72 6.88
C GLU A 121 -12.70 7.07 6.53
N ARG A 122 -12.94 7.36 5.25
CA ARG A 122 -13.56 8.61 4.79
C ARG A 122 -14.88 8.90 5.51
N TYR A 123 -14.94 10.06 6.16
CA TYR A 123 -16.10 10.48 6.95
C TYR A 123 -17.23 11.05 6.08
N ASP A 124 -16.96 12.15 5.35
CA ASP A 124 -17.91 12.73 4.41
C ASP A 124 -17.66 12.21 2.99
N SER A 125 -18.55 11.34 2.53
CA SER A 125 -18.51 10.74 1.18
C SER A 125 -18.71 11.74 0.03
N THR A 126 -19.04 13.01 0.30
CA THR A 126 -19.18 14.06 -0.71
C THR A 126 -17.92 14.90 -0.90
N ARG A 127 -16.98 14.87 0.04
CA ARG A 127 -15.70 15.64 0.00
C ARG A 127 -14.49 14.70 -0.05
N PRO A 128 -13.41 15.02 -0.77
CA PRO A 128 -12.24 14.15 -0.80
C PRO A 128 -11.66 13.94 0.61
N VAL A 129 -10.97 12.84 0.82
CA VAL A 129 -10.04 12.70 1.95
C VAL A 129 -8.79 13.49 1.61
N GLY A 130 -8.33 14.33 2.53
CA GLY A 130 -7.04 15.01 2.39
C GLY A 130 -5.96 14.21 3.11
N VAL A 131 -4.86 13.90 2.46
CA VAL A 131 -3.67 13.32 3.09
C VAL A 131 -2.48 14.26 2.92
N ARG A 132 -1.73 14.46 4.00
CA ARG A 132 -0.54 15.32 4.01
C ARG A 132 0.62 14.59 4.65
N TYR A 133 1.67 14.40 3.87
CA TYR A 133 2.94 13.82 4.32
C TYR A 133 3.92 14.95 4.62
N ILE A 134 4.45 14.96 5.84
CA ILE A 134 5.36 15.99 6.32
C ILE A 134 6.64 15.31 6.79
N LEU A 135 7.69 15.41 5.99
CA LEU A 135 9.05 15.04 6.41
C LEU A 135 9.62 16.18 7.22
N HIS A 136 10.12 15.92 8.42
CA HIS A 136 10.63 16.98 9.29
C HIS A 136 11.94 16.56 9.94
N GLU A 137 13.02 17.21 9.53
CA GLU A 137 14.33 17.04 10.15
C GLU A 137 14.48 17.98 11.35
N LEU A 138 14.77 17.41 12.52
CA LEU A 138 14.98 18.10 13.80
C LEU A 138 16.44 18.05 14.19
N SER A 139 16.98 19.18 14.64
CA SER A 139 18.36 19.32 15.12
C SER A 139 18.47 20.45 16.17
N GLY A 140 19.57 20.45 16.93
CA GLY A 140 19.84 21.49 17.93
C GLY A 140 18.73 21.64 18.97
N GLU A 141 18.34 22.87 19.29
CA GLU A 141 17.33 23.18 20.32
C GLU A 141 15.93 22.59 20.00
N TYR A 142 15.59 22.46 18.72
CA TYR A 142 14.31 21.85 18.30
C TYR A 142 14.27 20.36 18.63
N LEU A 143 15.38 19.65 18.40
CA LEU A 143 15.52 18.25 18.78
C LEU A 143 15.47 18.09 20.30
N ASP A 144 16.20 18.93 21.05
CA ASP A 144 16.25 18.85 22.51
C ASP A 144 14.87 19.14 23.12
N GLY A 145 14.13 20.11 22.59
CA GLY A 145 12.75 20.41 22.98
C GLY A 145 11.80 19.24 22.72
N PHE A 146 11.86 18.65 21.52
CA PHE A 146 11.05 17.49 21.15
C PHE A 146 11.34 16.26 22.04
N LEU A 147 12.62 15.93 22.25
CA LEU A 147 13.02 14.80 23.12
C LEU A 147 12.62 15.05 24.58
N LYS A 148 12.64 16.29 25.06
CA LYS A 148 12.16 16.65 26.39
C LYS A 148 10.65 16.43 26.50
N ALA A 149 9.86 16.91 25.53
CA ALA A 149 8.41 16.72 25.50
C ALA A 149 8.01 15.23 25.42
N LEU A 150 8.83 14.41 24.75
CA LEU A 150 8.68 12.97 24.65
C LEU A 150 9.09 12.19 25.91
N HIS A 151 9.67 12.87 26.91
CA HIS A 151 10.29 12.24 28.08
C HIS A 151 11.38 11.22 27.70
N TRP A 152 12.20 11.55 26.69
CA TRP A 152 13.22 10.66 26.15
C TRP A 152 14.17 10.08 27.20
N SER A 153 14.46 10.83 28.27
CA SER A 153 15.30 10.36 29.38
C SER A 153 14.78 9.09 30.06
N GLU A 154 13.46 8.89 30.13
CA GLU A 154 12.83 7.69 30.69
C GLU A 154 13.04 6.48 29.78
N LEU A 155 13.07 6.70 28.46
CA LEU A 155 13.21 5.63 27.47
C LEU A 155 14.66 5.15 27.28
N LYS A 156 15.66 5.99 27.59
CA LYS A 156 17.08 5.69 27.32
C LYS A 156 17.50 4.31 27.84
N GLN A 157 17.13 4.00 29.08
CA GLN A 157 17.53 2.74 29.71
C GLN A 157 16.83 1.54 29.03
N HIS A 158 15.57 1.66 28.65
CA HIS A 158 14.85 0.64 27.91
C HIS A 158 15.46 0.40 26.53
N TYR A 159 15.78 1.48 25.80
CA TYR A 159 16.45 1.40 24.50
C TYR A 159 17.82 0.72 24.58
N SER A 160 18.67 1.13 25.53
CA SER A 160 20.01 0.53 25.69
C SER A 160 19.94 -0.97 25.98
N ASN A 161 19.03 -1.42 26.85
CA ASN A 161 18.89 -2.85 27.15
C ASN A 161 18.21 -3.64 26.01
N ALA A 162 17.27 -3.02 25.28
CA ALA A 162 16.69 -3.63 24.09
C ALA A 162 17.70 -3.78 22.94
N ALA A 163 18.66 -2.85 22.85
CA ALA A 163 19.72 -2.84 21.85
C ALA A 163 20.90 -3.77 22.18
N SER A 164 21.08 -4.16 23.46
CA SER A 164 22.24 -4.97 23.88
C SER A 164 22.20 -6.45 23.50
N ALA A 165 21.08 -6.97 22.99
CA ALA A 165 20.98 -8.37 22.58
C ALA A 165 21.63 -8.64 21.21
N GLU A 166 22.09 -9.87 20.95
CA GLU A 166 22.75 -10.25 19.67
C GLU A 166 21.80 -10.43 18.47
N GLN A 167 20.58 -9.92 18.55
CA GLN A 167 19.56 -10.10 17.53
C GLN A 167 19.66 -9.04 16.42
N LYS A 168 19.08 -9.33 15.25
CA LYS A 168 19.07 -8.38 14.11
C LYS A 168 18.40 -7.05 14.49
N VAL A 169 17.27 -7.09 15.18
CA VAL A 169 16.55 -5.87 15.62
C VAL A 169 17.37 -5.06 16.60
N SER A 170 17.95 -5.71 17.60
CA SER A 170 18.79 -5.05 18.59
C SER A 170 19.99 -4.35 17.95
N ARG A 171 20.64 -4.96 16.96
CA ARG A 171 21.71 -4.31 16.17
C ARG A 171 21.22 -3.10 15.37
N SER A 172 20.06 -3.21 14.72
CA SER A 172 19.46 -2.09 13.98
C SER A 172 19.09 -0.94 14.91
N LEU A 173 18.59 -1.26 16.10
CA LEU A 173 18.23 -0.30 17.13
C LEU A 173 19.47 0.38 17.72
N GLN A 174 20.54 -0.38 17.99
CA GLN A 174 21.82 0.16 18.44
C GLN A 174 22.37 1.16 17.41
N ALA A 175 22.41 0.80 16.13
CA ALA A 175 22.85 1.71 15.07
C ALA A 175 22.00 2.98 15.00
N ALA A 176 20.69 2.89 15.25
CA ALA A 176 19.83 4.07 15.28
C ALA A 176 20.11 4.99 16.48
N LEU A 177 20.41 4.41 17.65
CA LEU A 177 20.79 5.16 18.84
C LEU A 177 22.14 5.85 18.65
N ASP A 178 23.12 5.14 18.11
CA ASP A 178 24.46 5.67 17.81
C ASP A 178 24.36 6.83 16.79
N ASP A 179 23.61 6.65 15.69
CA ASP A 179 23.38 7.70 14.70
C ASP A 179 22.73 8.95 15.31
N LEU A 180 21.75 8.79 16.21
CA LEU A 180 21.10 9.92 16.88
C LEU A 180 22.06 10.67 17.82
N GLU A 181 22.93 9.95 18.52
CA GLU A 181 23.93 10.52 19.42
C GLU A 181 25.05 11.25 18.66
N GLU A 182 25.54 10.65 17.56
CA GLU A 182 26.62 11.19 16.74
C GLU A 182 26.16 12.37 15.86
N SER A 183 25.07 12.19 15.10
CA SER A 183 24.60 13.20 14.16
C SER A 183 23.89 14.36 14.84
N ARG A 184 23.30 14.13 16.02
CA ARG A 184 22.37 15.05 16.69
C ARG A 184 21.26 15.56 15.75
N THR A 185 20.80 14.69 14.86
CA THR A 185 19.68 14.93 13.97
C THR A 185 18.66 13.80 14.07
N LEU A 186 17.38 14.13 13.90
CA LEU A 186 16.29 13.17 13.89
C LEU A 186 15.33 13.50 12.75
N LEU A 187 15.08 12.53 11.88
CA LEU A 187 14.01 12.63 10.90
C LEU A 187 12.72 12.07 11.48
N VAL A 188 11.65 12.87 11.48
CA VAL A 188 10.30 12.40 11.77
C VAL A 188 9.43 12.54 10.52
N LEU A 189 8.54 11.56 10.30
CA LEU A 189 7.57 11.60 9.21
C LEU A 189 6.16 11.64 9.81
N ARG A 190 5.44 12.73 9.55
CA ARG A 190 4.05 12.87 9.96
C ARG A 190 3.12 12.63 8.78
N VAL A 191 2.13 11.76 8.97
CA VAL A 191 1.05 11.49 8.02
C VAL A 191 -0.24 12.00 8.65
N ASP A 192 -0.75 13.11 8.13
CA ASP A 192 -2.02 13.69 8.55
C ASP A 192 -3.11 13.29 7.55
N ASP A 193 -4.22 12.75 8.04
CA ASP A 193 -5.45 12.67 7.25
C ASP A 193 -6.54 13.64 7.73
N TYR A 194 -7.38 14.06 6.80
CA TYR A 194 -8.47 15.01 6.99
C TYR A 194 -9.72 14.49 6.27
N ASN A 195 -10.88 14.76 6.85
CA ASN A 195 -12.16 14.15 6.44
C ASN A 195 -12.15 12.60 6.56
N ALA A 196 -11.51 12.11 7.62
CA ALA A 196 -11.52 10.71 8.03
C ALA A 196 -12.20 10.57 9.41
N ALA A 197 -12.61 9.37 9.81
CA ALA A 197 -13.39 9.17 11.03
C ALA A 197 -12.66 9.59 12.34
N GLY A 198 -11.33 9.58 12.34
CA GLY A 198 -10.51 9.71 13.55
C GLY A 198 -10.57 8.45 14.44
N LEU A 199 -9.77 8.43 15.50
CA LEU A 199 -9.68 7.32 16.44
C LEU A 199 -10.79 7.37 17.50
N THR A 200 -12.03 7.18 17.04
CA THR A 200 -13.23 7.15 17.89
C THR A 200 -13.27 5.92 18.79
N GLY A 201 -13.96 6.04 19.93
CA GLY A 201 -14.28 4.91 20.81
C GLY A 201 -13.38 4.80 22.05
N PRO A 202 -13.66 3.82 22.93
CA PRO A 202 -12.99 3.68 24.22
C PRO A 202 -11.53 3.21 24.10
N GLU A 203 -10.75 3.39 25.17
CA GLU A 203 -9.35 2.96 25.28
C GLU A 203 -9.15 1.46 25.06
N TYR A 204 -9.98 0.64 25.73
CA TYR A 204 -9.78 -0.82 25.84
C TYR A 204 -10.93 -1.65 25.26
N GLY A 205 -12.03 -1.01 24.87
CA GLY A 205 -13.19 -1.68 24.28
C GLY A 205 -13.03 -1.98 22.79
N ASP A 206 -14.14 -2.34 22.13
CA ASP A 206 -14.21 -2.41 20.67
C ASP A 206 -14.31 -1.01 20.06
N GLY A 207 -13.49 -0.72 19.07
CA GLY A 207 -13.49 0.57 18.39
C GLY A 207 -12.19 0.86 17.65
N ARG A 208 -12.21 1.94 16.87
CA ARG A 208 -11.08 2.38 16.03
C ARG A 208 -9.82 2.64 16.86
N PHE A 209 -9.99 3.30 18.01
CA PHE A 209 -8.88 3.62 18.91
C PHE A 209 -8.16 2.36 19.39
N ALA A 210 -8.86 1.44 20.06
CA ALA A 210 -8.26 0.22 20.59
C ALA A 210 -7.65 -0.65 19.48
N ALA A 211 -8.30 -0.72 18.32
CA ALA A 211 -7.79 -1.47 17.17
C ALA A 211 -6.41 -0.97 16.71
N VAL A 212 -6.15 0.33 16.74
CA VAL A 212 -4.85 0.92 16.32
C VAL A 212 -3.83 0.93 17.47
N VAL A 213 -4.26 1.34 18.67
CA VAL A 213 -3.35 1.68 19.77
C VAL A 213 -3.07 0.50 20.70
N ARG A 214 -4.06 -0.37 20.95
CA ARG A 214 -3.95 -1.43 21.96
C ARG A 214 -3.79 -2.83 21.38
N ARG A 215 -4.36 -3.08 20.20
CA ARG A 215 -4.39 -4.40 19.58
C ARG A 215 -3.28 -4.58 18.55
N GLN A 216 -2.82 -5.81 18.43
CA GLN A 216 -1.89 -6.26 17.40
C GLN A 216 -2.57 -7.36 16.59
N LEU A 217 -2.38 -7.35 15.26
CA LEU A 217 -2.95 -8.35 14.34
C LEU A 217 -4.49 -8.49 14.42
N ASP A 218 -5.20 -7.45 14.86
CA ASP A 218 -6.67 -7.44 14.83
C ASP A 218 -7.16 -7.01 13.44
N SER A 219 -7.60 -8.01 12.66
CA SER A 219 -8.21 -7.84 11.33
C SER A 219 -9.71 -7.53 11.39
N HIS A 220 -10.32 -7.41 12.59
CA HIS A 220 -11.71 -7.00 12.71
C HIS A 220 -11.86 -5.50 12.39
N LYS A 221 -11.96 -5.17 11.10
CA LYS A 221 -12.58 -3.92 10.67
C LYS A 221 -14.08 -4.02 10.98
N GLN A 222 -14.46 -3.63 12.20
CA GLN A 222 -15.87 -3.41 12.52
C GLN A 222 -16.35 -2.20 11.70
N SER A 223 -17.33 -2.45 10.83
CA SER A 223 -18.13 -1.48 10.06
C SER A 223 -17.59 -1.07 8.68
N GLY A 224 -18.07 -1.77 7.65
CA GLY A 224 -18.17 -1.23 6.28
C GLY A 224 -17.78 -2.24 5.22
N GLY A 225 -18.75 -2.84 4.52
CA GLY A 225 -18.51 -3.74 3.37
C GLY A 225 -17.81 -3.09 2.16
N ARG A 226 -17.31 -1.86 2.31
CA ARG A 226 -16.60 -1.06 1.32
C ARG A 226 -15.14 -0.76 1.67
N ALA A 227 -14.64 -1.17 2.85
CA ALA A 227 -13.23 -1.00 3.21
C ALA A 227 -12.32 -1.89 2.36
N GLY A 228 -11.26 -1.31 1.81
CA GLY A 228 -10.33 -1.94 0.90
C GLY A 228 -9.25 -2.80 1.56
N GLY A 229 -8.78 -2.49 2.76
CA GLY A 229 -7.76 -3.33 3.44
C GLY A 229 -8.35 -4.49 4.25
N SER A 230 -7.77 -5.70 4.19
CA SER A 230 -8.27 -6.92 4.87
C SER A 230 -7.35 -7.49 5.96
N TYR A 231 -6.05 -7.23 5.92
CA TYR A 231 -5.09 -8.00 6.72
C TYR A 231 -4.81 -7.46 8.13
N GLY A 232 -5.27 -6.26 8.48
CA GLY A 232 -4.87 -5.59 9.74
C GLY A 232 -3.37 -5.26 9.80
N LEU A 233 -2.64 -5.50 8.70
CA LEU A 233 -1.20 -5.38 8.56
C LEU A 233 -0.75 -3.96 8.14
N GLY A 234 -1.61 -3.16 7.51
CA GLY A 234 -1.29 -1.78 7.12
C GLY A 234 -0.98 -0.84 8.31
N LYS A 235 -1.29 -1.26 9.53
CA LYS A 235 -0.82 -0.60 10.76
C LYS A 235 0.67 -0.83 10.97
N ALA A 236 1.16 -2.04 10.71
CA ALA A 236 2.53 -2.44 10.98
C ALA A 236 3.55 -1.64 10.15
N THR A 237 3.17 -1.13 8.99
CA THR A 237 4.05 -0.29 8.16
C THR A 237 4.45 1.01 8.86
N LEU A 238 3.56 1.62 9.67
CA LEU A 238 3.89 2.80 10.48
C LEU A 238 5.07 2.53 11.42
N TRP A 239 5.05 1.40 12.12
CA TRP A 239 6.12 1.00 13.03
C TRP A 239 7.35 0.47 12.29
N ALA A 240 7.17 -0.22 11.16
CA ALA A 240 8.27 -0.73 10.34
C ALA A 240 9.14 0.41 9.77
N THR A 241 8.53 1.53 9.37
CA THR A 241 9.24 2.71 8.87
C THR A 241 10.00 3.48 9.97
N SER A 242 9.73 3.22 11.25
CA SER A 242 10.44 3.86 12.37
C SER A 242 11.63 3.01 12.84
N ARG A 243 12.85 3.55 12.80
CA ARG A 243 14.06 2.89 13.33
C ARG A 243 13.99 2.58 14.83
N PHE A 244 13.12 3.28 15.56
CA PHE A 244 13.01 3.18 17.02
C PHE A 244 11.76 2.44 17.49
N GLY A 245 10.97 1.87 16.57
CA GLY A 245 9.66 1.29 16.85
C GLY A 245 8.66 2.24 17.52
N LEU A 246 8.76 3.56 17.34
CA LEU A 246 8.00 4.58 18.04
C LEU A 246 7.11 5.40 17.08
N VAL A 247 5.82 5.46 17.40
CA VAL A 247 4.83 6.28 16.69
C VAL A 247 4.04 7.12 17.71
N LEU A 248 3.96 8.42 17.50
CA LEU A 248 3.06 9.30 18.22
C LEU A 248 1.79 9.55 17.40
N ILE A 249 0.67 9.68 18.08
CA ILE A 249 -0.64 9.75 17.44
C ILE A 249 -1.40 10.94 18.02
N ASN A 250 -1.96 11.78 17.16
CA ASN A 250 -2.90 12.84 17.53
C ASN A 250 -4.16 12.73 16.66
N SER A 251 -5.34 12.60 17.25
CA SER A 251 -6.59 12.44 16.49
C SER A 251 -7.64 13.49 16.84
N THR A 252 -8.32 13.96 15.79
CA THR A 252 -9.57 14.71 15.84
C THR A 252 -10.72 13.77 15.48
N LEU A 253 -11.69 13.62 16.37
CA LEU A 253 -12.72 12.59 16.31
C LEU A 253 -13.99 13.08 15.62
N SER A 254 -14.52 12.28 14.69
CA SER A 254 -15.85 12.51 14.10
C SER A 254 -17.00 12.32 15.10
N ILE A 255 -16.78 11.49 16.13
CA ILE A 255 -17.71 11.25 17.23
C ILE A 255 -16.94 11.54 18.52
N PRO A 256 -17.40 12.51 19.34
CA PRO A 256 -16.73 12.86 20.58
C PRO A 256 -16.55 11.66 21.53
N HIS A 257 -15.44 11.67 22.26
CA HIS A 257 -15.16 10.75 23.35
C HIS A 257 -14.94 11.55 24.62
N GLU A 258 -15.59 11.18 25.73
CA GLU A 258 -15.50 11.92 27.01
C GLU A 258 -15.82 13.43 26.85
N GLY A 259 -16.75 13.76 25.96
CA GLY A 259 -17.17 15.14 25.67
C GLY A 259 -16.17 15.97 24.85
N ARG A 260 -15.10 15.35 24.33
CA ARG A 260 -14.04 16.00 23.56
C ARG A 260 -13.85 15.34 22.20
N SER A 261 -13.46 16.14 21.21
CA SER A 261 -13.21 15.67 19.84
C SER A 261 -11.77 15.91 19.39
N GLU A 262 -11.11 16.95 19.85
CA GLU A 262 -9.79 17.35 19.33
C GLU A 262 -8.65 17.00 20.27
N ARG A 263 -7.47 16.75 19.69
CA ARG A 263 -6.21 16.58 20.43
C ARG A 263 -6.19 15.37 21.36
N ARG A 264 -6.80 14.25 20.92
CA ARG A 264 -6.60 12.95 21.59
C ARG A 264 -5.23 12.41 21.23
N VAL A 265 -4.27 12.48 22.16
CA VAL A 265 -2.87 12.13 21.94
C VAL A 265 -2.49 10.85 22.68
N VAL A 266 -1.67 10.02 22.04
CA VAL A 266 -1.03 8.83 22.64
C VAL A 266 0.26 8.51 21.91
N GLY A 267 1.30 8.09 22.63
CA GLY A 267 2.48 7.48 22.03
C GLY A 267 2.44 5.96 22.15
N ARG A 268 2.92 5.26 21.13
CA ARG A 268 3.08 3.80 21.16
C ARG A 268 4.47 3.41 20.69
N LEU A 269 5.13 2.61 21.51
CA LEU A 269 6.47 2.08 21.30
C LEU A 269 6.40 0.56 21.27
N ASP A 270 7.03 -0.09 20.28
CA ASP A 270 7.19 -1.54 20.21
C ASP A 270 8.70 -1.87 20.21
N LEU A 271 9.24 -2.28 21.37
CA LEU A 271 10.61 -2.79 21.52
C LEU A 271 10.66 -4.32 21.51
N PRO A 272 11.82 -4.95 21.24
CA PRO A 272 12.01 -6.36 21.59
C PRO A 272 12.01 -6.55 23.12
N TRP A 273 11.78 -7.78 23.56
CA TRP A 273 11.92 -8.18 24.95
C TRP A 273 13.29 -7.77 25.49
N HIS A 274 13.30 -7.23 26.71
CA HIS A 274 14.50 -6.75 27.38
C HIS A 274 14.30 -6.70 28.90
N GLU A 275 15.40 -6.58 29.63
CA GLU A 275 15.40 -6.43 31.10
C GLU A 275 15.93 -5.06 31.49
N VAL A 276 15.26 -4.41 32.44
CA VAL A 276 15.72 -3.13 33.01
C VAL A 276 15.73 -3.25 34.52
N GLY A 277 16.90 -3.08 35.14
CA GLY A 277 17.03 -3.17 36.60
C GLY A 277 16.68 -4.54 37.18
N GLY A 278 16.74 -5.61 36.38
CA GLY A 278 16.32 -6.96 36.76
C GLY A 278 14.85 -7.28 36.52
N GLU A 279 14.05 -6.30 36.07
CA GLU A 279 12.64 -6.51 35.72
C GLU A 279 12.49 -6.78 34.21
N PRO A 280 11.81 -7.87 33.81
CA PRO A 280 11.62 -8.22 32.40
C PRO A 280 10.41 -7.50 31.78
N TYR A 281 10.58 -7.01 30.55
CA TYR A 281 9.55 -6.30 29.78
C TYR A 281 9.24 -7.00 28.46
N ALA A 282 7.96 -7.05 28.10
CA ALA A 282 7.50 -7.71 26.88
C ALA A 282 7.89 -6.94 25.59
N GLY A 283 8.12 -5.63 25.70
CA GLY A 283 8.47 -4.78 24.56
C GLY A 283 7.55 -3.59 24.33
N PRO A 284 6.22 -3.80 24.18
CA PRO A 284 5.27 -2.71 23.95
C PRO A 284 5.20 -1.72 25.13
N ALA A 285 5.08 -0.43 24.82
CA ALA A 285 4.89 0.64 25.78
C ALA A 285 3.97 1.75 25.25
N TRP A 286 3.33 2.49 26.15
CA TRP A 286 2.41 3.59 25.82
C TRP A 286 2.79 4.85 26.58
N PHE A 287 2.80 5.97 25.87
CA PHE A 287 2.98 7.31 26.43
C PHE A 287 1.62 7.99 26.58
N GLY A 288 1.35 8.48 27.78
CA GLY A 288 0.16 9.26 28.05
C GLY A 288 -0.06 9.50 29.53
N GLU A 289 -1.30 9.84 29.90
CA GLU A 289 -1.63 10.06 31.31
C GLU A 289 -1.93 8.72 32.03
N PRO A 290 -1.58 8.59 33.33
CA PRO A 290 -1.97 7.43 34.12
C PRO A 290 -3.48 7.24 34.16
N ASP A 291 -3.93 6.00 33.90
CA ASP A 291 -5.35 5.67 33.92
C ASP A 291 -5.96 5.93 35.32
N THR A 292 -7.23 6.29 35.29
CA THR A 292 -8.04 6.53 36.48
C THR A 292 -8.86 5.31 36.88
N GLU A 293 -9.08 4.37 35.95
CA GLU A 293 -9.88 3.18 36.20
C GLU A 293 -9.13 2.17 37.08
N PRO A 294 -9.76 1.62 38.15
CA PRO A 294 -9.10 0.69 39.07
C PRO A 294 -8.52 -0.57 38.38
N ASP A 295 -9.20 -1.07 37.34
CA ASP A 295 -8.77 -2.27 36.60
C ASP A 295 -7.53 -2.01 35.71
N HIS A 296 -7.13 -0.74 35.56
CA HIS A 296 -6.03 -0.30 34.72
C HIS A 296 -5.04 0.58 35.50
N GLU A 297 -4.97 0.42 36.82
CA GLU A 297 -4.01 1.12 37.67
C GLU A 297 -2.57 0.88 37.18
N GLY A 298 -1.81 1.97 37.02
CA GLY A 298 -0.43 1.91 36.52
C GLY A 298 -0.29 1.83 35.00
N VAL A 299 -1.39 1.76 34.23
CA VAL A 299 -1.37 1.77 32.76
C VAL A 299 -1.52 3.19 32.23
N SER A 300 -0.74 3.58 31.21
CA SER A 300 -0.95 4.86 30.51
C SER A 300 -2.09 4.77 29.49
N ARG A 301 -2.95 5.79 29.43
CA ARG A 301 -4.03 5.99 28.45
C ARG A 301 -3.82 7.25 27.61
N SER A 302 -4.58 7.39 26.51
CA SER A 302 -4.54 8.66 25.76
C SER A 302 -5.00 9.83 26.63
N TRP A 303 -4.45 11.01 26.34
CA TRP A 303 -4.82 12.25 27.00
C TRP A 303 -5.30 13.27 25.98
N TRP A 304 -5.95 14.32 26.49
CA TRP A 304 -6.41 15.45 25.70
C TRP A 304 -5.38 16.57 25.80
N ALA A 305 -4.52 16.69 24.80
CA ALA A 305 -3.39 17.61 24.83
C ALA A 305 -3.80 19.07 24.62
N ASP A 306 -3.05 20.00 25.20
CA ASP A 306 -3.14 21.42 24.84
C ASP A 306 -2.38 21.70 23.52
N GLU A 307 -2.52 22.92 23.01
CA GLU A 307 -1.85 23.31 21.76
C GLU A 307 -0.32 23.31 21.86
N GLN A 308 0.22 23.64 23.04
CA GLN A 308 1.66 23.72 23.22
C GLN A 308 2.28 22.34 23.15
N THR A 309 1.66 21.37 23.82
CA THR A 309 2.08 19.97 23.83
C THR A 309 2.08 19.38 22.42
N VAL A 310 1.03 19.63 21.61
CA VAL A 310 1.03 19.14 20.22
C VAL A 310 2.06 19.85 19.34
N ARG A 311 2.38 21.13 19.59
CA ARG A 311 3.49 21.81 18.89
C ARG A 311 4.85 21.23 19.29
N ASP A 312 5.09 21.06 20.58
CA ASP A 312 6.35 20.53 21.11
C ASP A 312 6.59 19.08 20.67
N LEU A 313 5.53 18.29 20.48
CA LEU A 313 5.56 16.94 19.92
C LEU A 313 5.45 16.90 18.39
N CYS A 314 5.49 18.05 17.69
CA CYS A 314 5.36 18.14 16.23
C CYS A 314 4.08 17.48 15.66
N LEU A 315 2.99 17.43 16.43
CA LEU A 315 1.69 16.83 16.12
C LEU A 315 0.59 17.85 15.81
N GLU A 316 0.93 19.14 15.67
CA GLU A 316 -0.04 20.19 15.35
C GLU A 316 -0.74 19.96 14.01
N ARG A 317 -2.07 19.93 14.02
CA ARG A 317 -2.92 19.74 12.84
C ARG A 317 -3.31 21.10 12.24
N LEU A 318 -3.57 21.13 10.94
CA LEU A 318 -3.93 22.36 10.22
C LEU A 318 -5.31 22.93 10.61
N ASP A 319 -6.27 22.04 10.86
CA ASP A 319 -7.65 22.40 11.16
C ASP A 319 -8.33 21.36 12.08
N ASP A 320 -9.60 21.61 12.39
CA ASP A 320 -10.47 20.80 13.24
C ASP A 320 -11.22 19.70 12.48
N GLN A 321 -10.88 19.43 11.21
CA GLN A 321 -11.54 18.37 10.47
C GLN A 321 -11.20 17.01 11.10
N PRO A 322 -12.19 16.11 11.22
CA PRO A 322 -11.98 14.75 11.69
C PRO A 322 -10.86 14.02 10.91
N GLY A 323 -10.01 13.32 11.65
CA GLY A 323 -8.84 12.62 11.13
C GLY A 323 -7.80 12.30 12.20
N THR A 324 -6.65 11.81 11.78
CA THR A 324 -5.56 11.32 12.60
C THR A 324 -4.22 11.74 12.00
N SER A 325 -3.30 12.10 12.87
CA SER A 325 -1.91 12.38 12.57
C SER A 325 -1.07 11.27 13.19
N PHE A 326 -0.34 10.54 12.36
CA PHE A 326 0.66 9.57 12.79
C PHE A 326 2.05 10.16 12.59
N LEU A 327 2.81 10.37 13.66
CA LEU A 327 4.19 10.82 13.62
C LEU A 327 5.12 9.64 13.90
N ILE A 328 5.87 9.26 12.87
CA ILE A 328 6.84 8.16 12.88
C ILE A 328 8.18 8.72 13.33
N PHE A 329 8.70 8.24 14.47
CA PHE A 329 9.95 8.71 15.06
C PHE A 329 11.14 7.99 14.43
N GLY A 330 12.13 8.75 13.93
CA GLY A 330 13.28 8.18 13.23
C GLY A 330 12.86 7.46 11.95
N ALA A 331 12.08 8.15 11.12
CA ALA A 331 11.64 7.64 9.83
C ALA A 331 12.84 7.38 8.92
N HIS A 332 12.81 6.28 8.17
CA HIS A 332 13.86 5.89 7.24
C HIS A 332 13.31 5.09 6.08
N ASP A 333 14.09 5.00 5.00
CA ASP A 333 13.81 4.15 3.86
C ASP A 333 14.85 3.02 3.76
N ALA A 334 14.50 1.82 4.21
CA ALA A 334 15.40 0.67 4.22
C ALA A 334 15.62 0.04 2.84
N SER A 335 14.89 0.49 1.81
CA SER A 335 15.11 0.04 0.42
C SER A 335 16.49 0.48 -0.12
N GLY A 336 17.04 1.57 0.42
CA GLY A 336 18.26 2.21 -0.07
C GLY A 336 18.05 3.08 -1.32
N ASP A 337 16.79 3.24 -1.79
CA ASP A 337 16.47 4.05 -2.97
C ASP A 337 16.42 5.56 -2.65
N ALA A 338 16.25 5.93 -1.37
CA ALA A 338 16.20 7.32 -0.93
C ALA A 338 16.97 7.53 0.38
N GLU A 339 18.11 8.22 0.32
CA GLU A 339 18.96 8.52 1.49
C GLU A 339 18.82 9.98 1.94
N THR A 340 18.56 10.89 1.01
CA THR A 340 18.43 12.32 1.30
C THR A 340 16.99 12.76 1.53
N LEU A 341 16.78 13.90 2.21
CA LEU A 341 15.45 14.49 2.38
C LEU A 341 14.74 14.77 1.05
N GLN A 342 15.48 15.17 0.02
CA GLN A 342 14.94 15.41 -1.32
C GLN A 342 14.48 14.11 -1.99
N GLU A 343 15.28 13.06 -1.93
CA GLU A 343 14.92 11.75 -2.50
C GLU A 343 13.73 11.15 -1.76
N MET A 344 13.68 11.25 -0.43
CA MET A 344 12.53 10.77 0.35
C MET A 344 11.26 11.57 0.03
N HIS A 345 11.38 12.89 -0.15
CA HIS A 345 10.25 13.73 -0.59
C HIS A 345 9.75 13.28 -1.96
N GLN A 346 10.65 13.15 -2.94
CA GLN A 346 10.30 12.74 -4.30
C GLN A 346 9.70 11.34 -4.33
N LYS A 347 10.25 10.40 -3.55
CA LYS A 347 9.74 9.04 -3.44
C LYS A 347 8.31 9.00 -2.89
N LEU A 348 7.98 9.85 -1.90
CA LEU A 348 6.60 9.98 -1.40
C LEU A 348 5.66 10.54 -2.49
N VAL A 349 6.08 11.59 -3.20
CA VAL A 349 5.30 12.18 -4.30
C VAL A 349 5.02 11.13 -5.39
N GLU A 350 6.06 10.43 -5.86
CA GLU A 350 5.95 9.40 -6.89
C GLU A 350 5.09 8.23 -6.45
N SER A 351 5.24 7.76 -5.20
CA SER A 351 4.42 6.68 -4.66
C SER A 351 2.94 7.04 -4.61
N LEU A 352 2.61 8.27 -4.19
CA LEU A 352 1.24 8.78 -4.18
C LEU A 352 0.68 8.94 -5.61
N ALA A 353 1.50 9.45 -6.53
CA ALA A 353 1.13 9.62 -7.93
C ALA A 353 0.85 8.27 -8.60
N ASP A 354 1.75 7.29 -8.47
CA ASP A 354 1.60 5.97 -9.09
C ASP A 354 0.52 5.13 -8.43
N GLY A 355 0.40 5.23 -7.10
CA GLY A 355 -0.53 4.47 -6.29
C GLY A 355 -1.98 4.95 -6.40
N PHE A 356 -2.21 6.26 -6.48
CA PHE A 356 -3.55 6.85 -6.30
C PHE A 356 -3.94 7.89 -7.35
N TRP A 357 -3.24 8.00 -8.49
CA TRP A 357 -3.60 8.98 -9.54
C TRP A 357 -5.11 8.97 -9.86
N ALA A 358 -5.73 7.79 -10.02
CA ALA A 358 -7.15 7.66 -10.37
C ALA A 358 -8.11 8.11 -9.27
N ALA A 359 -7.69 8.06 -8.01
CA ALA A 359 -8.44 8.57 -6.86
C ALA A 359 -8.42 10.11 -6.79
N MET A 360 -7.38 10.74 -7.35
CA MET A 360 -7.21 12.20 -7.40
C MET A 360 -7.82 12.85 -8.65
N VAL A 361 -8.23 12.05 -9.66
CA VAL A 361 -8.93 12.57 -10.85
C VAL A 361 -10.35 13.00 -10.50
N SER A 362 -10.69 14.23 -10.91
CA SER A 362 -12.04 14.78 -10.86
C SER A 362 -12.69 14.81 -12.26
N GLY A 363 -14.01 14.70 -12.28
CA GLY A 363 -14.86 15.02 -13.44
C GLY A 363 -15.60 16.34 -13.23
N ARG A 364 -16.37 16.77 -14.23
CA ARG A 364 -17.22 17.97 -14.20
C ARG A 364 -18.19 18.00 -13.01
N ASN A 365 -18.79 16.85 -12.70
CA ASN A 365 -19.77 16.70 -11.62
C ASN A 365 -19.32 15.71 -10.53
N THR A 366 -18.13 15.12 -10.67
CA THR A 366 -17.61 14.13 -9.72
C THR A 366 -16.36 14.66 -9.06
N ARG A 367 -16.44 14.87 -7.74
CA ARG A 367 -15.28 15.24 -6.92
C ARG A 367 -14.30 14.06 -6.81
N PRO A 368 -13.00 14.34 -6.64
CA PRO A 368 -12.03 13.28 -6.42
C PRO A 368 -12.28 12.59 -5.07
N LEU A 369 -11.73 11.39 -4.92
CA LEU A 369 -11.77 10.65 -3.66
C LEU A 369 -10.67 11.12 -2.70
N LEU A 370 -9.56 11.63 -3.25
CA LEU A 370 -8.32 11.96 -2.53
C LEU A 370 -7.76 13.33 -2.98
N ASP A 371 -7.21 14.09 -2.03
CA ASP A 371 -6.24 15.18 -2.25
C ASP A 371 -4.97 14.78 -1.48
N ALA A 372 -3.80 14.79 -2.13
CA ALA A 372 -2.55 14.33 -1.54
C ALA A 372 -1.45 15.40 -1.68
N ARG A 373 -0.74 15.64 -0.58
CA ARG A 373 0.30 16.67 -0.51
C ARG A 373 1.52 16.19 0.25
N VAL A 374 2.69 16.66 -0.16
CA VAL A 374 3.97 16.38 0.50
C VAL A 374 4.69 17.68 0.80
N THR A 375 5.26 17.83 2.00
CA THR A 375 6.10 18.96 2.35
C THR A 375 7.28 18.50 3.19
N THR A 376 8.40 19.22 3.11
CA THR A 376 9.59 18.92 3.90
C THR A 376 9.97 20.12 4.73
N LEU A 377 10.17 19.90 6.02
CA LEU A 377 10.54 20.88 7.02
C LEU A 377 11.93 20.58 7.58
N ARG A 378 12.63 21.64 7.97
CA ARG A 378 13.85 21.57 8.78
C ARG A 378 13.66 22.53 9.95
N ASN A 379 13.68 22.00 11.18
CA ASN A 379 13.52 22.80 12.40
C ASN A 379 12.28 23.72 12.36
N GLY A 380 11.15 23.23 11.82
CA GLY A 380 9.89 23.96 11.72
C GLY A 380 9.80 24.92 10.53
N HIS A 381 10.89 25.13 9.80
CA HIS A 381 10.91 25.96 8.59
C HIS A 381 10.73 25.10 7.34
N VAL A 382 9.96 25.61 6.37
CA VAL A 382 9.76 24.95 5.08
C VAL A 382 11.10 24.85 4.33
N HIS A 383 11.58 23.64 4.11
CA HIS A 383 12.77 23.33 3.32
C HIS A 383 12.42 23.01 1.86
N ILE A 384 11.38 22.18 1.67
CA ILE A 384 10.74 21.96 0.37
C ILE A 384 9.28 22.41 0.51
N PRO A 385 8.81 23.38 -0.31
CA PRO A 385 7.43 23.81 -0.31
C PRO A 385 6.45 22.65 -0.43
N GLU A 386 5.21 22.89 -0.01
CA GLU A 386 4.15 21.92 -0.21
C GLU A 386 3.92 21.65 -1.69
N GLU A 387 4.10 20.40 -2.10
CA GLU A 387 3.81 19.89 -3.43
C GLU A 387 2.46 19.18 -3.40
N VAL A 388 1.55 19.61 -4.28
CA VAL A 388 0.27 18.95 -4.52
C VAL A 388 0.48 17.90 -5.60
N VAL A 389 0.13 16.64 -5.31
CA VAL A 389 0.33 15.55 -6.26
C VAL A 389 -0.73 15.61 -7.37
N ASP A 390 -0.35 16.14 -8.54
CA ASP A 390 -1.27 16.31 -9.67
C ASP A 390 -1.23 15.11 -10.64
N PRO A 391 -2.29 14.28 -10.71
CA PRO A 391 -2.33 13.12 -11.60
C PRO A 391 -2.26 13.50 -13.08
N HIS A 392 -2.54 14.76 -13.46
CA HIS A 392 -2.46 15.21 -14.85
C HIS A 392 -1.03 15.53 -15.29
N VAL A 393 -0.12 15.77 -14.34
CA VAL A 393 1.30 15.95 -14.62
C VAL A 393 2.01 14.59 -14.70
N HIS A 394 1.78 13.71 -13.72
CA HIS A 394 2.47 12.42 -13.65
C HIS A 394 1.92 11.37 -14.62
N HIS A 395 0.59 11.35 -14.85
CA HIS A 395 -0.07 10.32 -15.65
C HIS A 395 -1.11 10.92 -16.62
N PRO A 396 -0.72 11.81 -17.55
CA PRO A 396 -1.67 12.59 -18.36
C PRO A 396 -2.66 11.74 -19.15
N ALA A 397 -2.18 10.68 -19.82
CA ALA A 397 -3.03 9.80 -20.61
C ALA A 397 -4.03 9.00 -19.73
N LEU A 398 -3.55 8.36 -18.66
CA LEU A 398 -4.39 7.61 -17.73
C LEU A 398 -5.44 8.51 -17.06
N SER A 399 -5.04 9.70 -16.64
CA SER A 399 -5.93 10.70 -16.04
C SER A 399 -7.01 11.19 -17.00
N ARG A 400 -6.68 11.35 -18.30
CA ARG A 400 -7.66 11.61 -19.36
C ARG A 400 -8.68 10.47 -19.48
N ALA A 401 -8.23 9.21 -19.42
CA ALA A 401 -9.12 8.05 -19.50
C ALA A 401 -10.16 8.04 -18.36
N VAL A 402 -9.71 8.20 -17.12
CA VAL A 402 -10.61 8.23 -15.96
C VAL A 402 -11.52 9.45 -16.01
N ARG A 403 -11.02 10.64 -16.36
CA ARG A 403 -11.86 11.84 -16.48
C ARG A 403 -12.97 11.65 -17.50
N ALA A 404 -12.66 11.16 -18.70
CA ALA A 404 -13.66 10.90 -19.75
C ALA A 404 -14.73 9.90 -19.29
N TYR A 405 -14.35 8.91 -18.49
CA TYR A 405 -15.29 7.97 -17.88
C TYR A 405 -16.20 8.63 -16.83
N LEU A 406 -15.65 9.49 -15.97
CA LEU A 406 -16.45 10.22 -14.97
C LEU A 406 -17.40 11.25 -15.60
N ASP A 407 -17.05 11.74 -16.78
CA ASP A 407 -17.81 12.75 -17.52
C ASP A 407 -18.79 12.16 -18.55
N ASP A 408 -18.89 10.84 -18.63
CA ASP A 408 -19.66 10.08 -19.62
C ASP A 408 -19.31 10.45 -21.09
N GLU A 409 -18.04 10.73 -21.37
CA GLU A 409 -17.51 11.14 -22.68
C GLU A 409 -16.74 10.04 -23.43
N THR A 410 -16.87 8.79 -22.98
CA THR A 410 -16.21 7.64 -23.62
C THR A 410 -16.93 7.22 -24.91
N VAL A 411 -16.18 6.70 -25.87
CA VAL A 411 -16.69 6.16 -27.15
C VAL A 411 -16.56 4.63 -27.18
N GLU A 412 -17.28 3.96 -28.08
CA GLU A 412 -17.12 2.50 -28.26
C GLU A 412 -15.84 2.16 -29.04
N ASP A 413 -15.45 3.01 -29.98
CA ASP A 413 -14.28 2.81 -30.85
C ASP A 413 -13.49 4.12 -30.99
N LEU A 414 -12.15 4.03 -31.00
CA LEU A 414 -11.27 5.19 -31.20
C LEU A 414 -11.28 5.63 -32.67
N THR A 415 -11.85 6.81 -32.91
CA THR A 415 -11.89 7.47 -34.23
C THR A 415 -10.94 8.68 -34.32
N SER A 416 -10.51 9.24 -33.18
CA SER A 416 -9.54 10.34 -33.08
C SER A 416 -8.52 10.12 -31.95
N GLY A 417 -7.44 10.91 -31.96
CA GLY A 417 -6.30 10.76 -31.02
C GLY A 417 -6.53 11.27 -29.60
N ASP A 418 -7.66 11.93 -29.35
CA ASP A 418 -8.06 12.50 -28.05
C ASP A 418 -9.19 11.70 -27.37
N GLN A 419 -9.79 10.75 -28.09
CA GLN A 419 -10.88 9.92 -27.59
C GLN A 419 -10.42 8.85 -26.59
N VAL A 420 -11.36 8.42 -25.76
CA VAL A 420 -11.20 7.32 -24.81
C VAL A 420 -12.24 6.26 -25.14
N ALA A 421 -11.77 5.07 -25.54
CA ALA A 421 -12.66 3.95 -25.81
C ALA A 421 -13.02 3.23 -24.50
N ARG A 422 -14.27 2.78 -24.39
CA ARG A 422 -14.79 2.01 -23.26
C ARG A 422 -15.37 0.69 -23.72
N VAL A 423 -15.04 -0.38 -23.01
CA VAL A 423 -15.66 -1.70 -23.18
C VAL A 423 -15.81 -2.38 -21.83
N ASP A 424 -16.86 -3.16 -21.64
CA ASP A 424 -17.04 -3.97 -20.44
C ASP A 424 -16.33 -5.32 -20.58
N VAL A 425 -15.66 -5.75 -19.51
CA VAL A 425 -14.90 -7.00 -19.41
C VAL A 425 -15.53 -7.87 -18.32
N PRO A 426 -15.97 -9.09 -18.64
CA PRO A 426 -16.66 -9.93 -17.68
C PRO A 426 -15.70 -10.56 -16.66
N LEU A 427 -16.01 -10.40 -15.38
CA LEU A 427 -15.39 -11.11 -14.26
C LEU A 427 -16.40 -12.09 -13.67
N LEU A 428 -16.13 -13.38 -13.75
CA LEU A 428 -16.97 -14.40 -13.14
C LEU A 428 -16.51 -14.69 -11.70
N VAL A 429 -17.30 -14.24 -10.73
CA VAL A 429 -17.09 -14.45 -9.30
C VAL A 429 -17.58 -15.85 -8.90
N PRO A 430 -16.70 -16.73 -8.39
CA PRO A 430 -17.09 -18.05 -7.92
C PRO A 430 -17.92 -17.94 -6.62
N PRO A 431 -18.78 -18.93 -6.33
CA PRO A 431 -19.48 -18.98 -5.06
C PRO A 431 -18.56 -19.22 -3.86
N LEU A 432 -19.04 -18.86 -2.67
CA LEU A 432 -18.37 -19.13 -1.40
C LEU A 432 -18.46 -20.62 -1.06
N LYS A 433 -17.51 -21.15 -0.30
CA LYS A 433 -17.62 -22.52 0.20
C LYS A 433 -18.81 -22.66 1.14
N GLY A 434 -19.54 -23.77 1.02
CA GLY A 434 -20.63 -24.12 1.94
C GLY A 434 -21.97 -23.41 1.68
N THR A 435 -22.05 -22.51 0.70
CA THR A 435 -23.34 -21.98 0.20
C THR A 435 -23.98 -22.89 -0.86
N SER A 436 -23.55 -24.15 -0.92
CA SER A 436 -23.91 -25.15 -1.91
C SER A 436 -25.34 -25.67 -1.75
N GLY A 437 -26.31 -24.84 -2.16
CA GLY A 437 -27.52 -25.33 -2.82
C GLY A 437 -27.19 -25.73 -4.26
N ALA A 438 -27.80 -26.82 -4.76
CA ALA A 438 -27.55 -27.34 -6.10
C ALA A 438 -27.72 -26.25 -7.18
N ARG A 439 -26.60 -25.79 -7.76
CA ARG A 439 -26.47 -24.72 -8.78
C ARG A 439 -26.47 -23.27 -8.30
N SER A 440 -25.70 -22.93 -7.28
CA SER A 440 -25.15 -21.57 -7.18
C SER A 440 -24.21 -21.32 -8.37
N LYS A 441 -24.73 -20.86 -9.51
CA LYS A 441 -23.91 -20.40 -10.63
C LYS A 441 -23.13 -19.16 -10.15
N GLY A 442 -21.83 -19.12 -10.41
CA GLY A 442 -21.02 -17.93 -10.12
C GLY A 442 -21.66 -16.68 -10.74
N ARG A 443 -21.38 -15.52 -10.16
CA ARG A 443 -22.01 -14.27 -10.58
C ARG A 443 -21.07 -13.48 -11.47
N GLU A 444 -21.59 -12.95 -12.56
CA GLU A 444 -20.82 -12.13 -13.48
C GLU A 444 -20.85 -10.67 -13.05
N HIS A 445 -19.68 -10.04 -13.03
CA HIS A 445 -19.49 -8.61 -12.82
C HIS A 445 -18.88 -8.01 -14.09
N ALA A 446 -19.54 -6.99 -14.64
CA ALA A 446 -18.99 -6.20 -15.74
C ALA A 446 -17.99 -5.17 -15.18
N ALA A 447 -16.69 -5.45 -15.32
CA ALA A 447 -15.62 -4.50 -15.08
C ALA A 447 -15.49 -3.57 -16.30
N THR A 448 -15.08 -2.32 -16.11
CA THR A 448 -14.98 -1.35 -17.21
C THR A 448 -13.53 -1.15 -17.62
N LEU A 449 -13.20 -1.46 -18.87
CA LEU A 449 -11.90 -1.19 -19.48
C LEU A 449 -11.97 0.12 -20.29
N LEU A 450 -11.06 1.03 -19.97
CA LEU A 450 -10.86 2.30 -20.66
C LEU A 450 -9.54 2.23 -21.43
N LEU A 451 -9.54 2.58 -22.70
CA LEU A 451 -8.34 2.63 -23.54
C LEU A 451 -8.19 4.01 -24.14
N THR A 452 -6.99 4.58 -24.00
CA THR A 452 -6.66 5.92 -24.46
C THR A 452 -5.31 5.89 -25.18
N PRO A 453 -5.12 6.72 -26.22
CA PRO A 453 -3.80 6.88 -26.84
C PRO A 453 -2.73 7.28 -25.82
N ALA A 454 -1.50 6.78 -25.97
CA ALA A 454 -0.39 7.24 -25.13
C ALA A 454 -0.12 8.73 -25.35
N ALA A 455 0.31 9.44 -24.31
CA ALA A 455 0.74 10.83 -24.43
C ALA A 455 2.18 10.93 -24.93
N ASP A 456 2.52 12.07 -25.54
CA ASP A 456 3.92 12.37 -25.86
C ASP A 456 4.72 12.45 -24.56
N GLY A 457 5.76 11.61 -24.43
CA GLY A 457 6.58 11.50 -23.21
C GLY A 457 6.24 10.32 -22.30
N ASP A 458 5.19 9.53 -22.60
CA ASP A 458 4.92 8.28 -21.86
C ASP A 458 6.10 7.28 -22.07
N GLU A 459 6.92 7.07 -21.04
CA GLU A 459 8.08 6.16 -21.12
C GLU A 459 7.67 4.68 -21.22
N ARG A 460 6.58 4.34 -20.55
CA ARG A 460 5.98 3.00 -20.55
C ARG A 460 4.67 3.09 -21.33
N VAL A 461 4.48 2.26 -22.34
CA VAL A 461 3.22 2.21 -23.12
C VAL A 461 2.74 0.77 -23.26
N ASN A 462 1.52 0.59 -23.73
CA ASN A 462 0.87 -0.70 -23.94
C ASN A 462 0.72 -1.49 -22.63
N ARG A 463 0.15 -0.83 -21.62
CA ARG A 463 -0.15 -1.41 -20.30
C ARG A 463 -1.60 -1.17 -19.91
N VAL A 464 -2.13 -2.06 -19.07
CA VAL A 464 -3.43 -1.93 -18.42
C VAL A 464 -3.18 -1.81 -16.92
N ILE A 465 -3.58 -0.69 -16.34
CA ILE A 465 -3.57 -0.48 -14.89
C ILE A 465 -4.89 -0.97 -14.32
N CYS A 466 -4.85 -2.01 -13.50
CA CYS A 466 -6.03 -2.62 -12.90
C CYS A 466 -6.22 -2.10 -11.48
N MET A 467 -7.45 -1.70 -11.17
CA MET A 467 -7.84 -1.19 -9.87
C MET A 467 -9.23 -1.70 -9.46
N ARG A 468 -9.51 -1.60 -8.17
CA ARG A 468 -10.83 -1.83 -7.57
C ARG A 468 -11.17 -0.68 -6.64
N GLY A 469 -12.34 -0.74 -5.99
CA GLY A 469 -12.64 0.03 -4.79
C GLY A 469 -12.14 1.48 -4.78
N THR A 470 -11.21 1.75 -3.87
CA THR A 470 -10.56 3.03 -3.57
C THR A 470 -9.86 3.71 -4.76
N ARG A 471 -9.88 3.11 -5.96
CA ARG A 471 -9.14 3.54 -7.17
C ARG A 471 -7.63 3.59 -6.97
N MET A 472 -7.13 2.80 -6.02
CA MET A 472 -5.71 2.52 -5.88
C MET A 472 -5.26 1.58 -7.00
N THR A 473 -4.13 1.87 -7.63
CA THR A 473 -3.45 0.96 -8.57
C THR A 473 -3.14 -0.34 -7.86
N VAL A 474 -3.77 -1.46 -8.25
CA VAL A 474 -3.49 -2.78 -7.67
C VAL A 474 -2.41 -3.47 -8.47
N THR A 475 -2.55 -3.57 -9.79
CA THR A 475 -1.58 -4.31 -10.62
C THR A 475 -1.48 -3.76 -12.03
N GLU A 476 -0.32 -3.93 -12.65
CA GLU A 476 -0.09 -3.61 -14.06
C GLU A 476 -0.08 -4.91 -14.89
N GLN A 477 -0.82 -4.91 -15.99
CA GLN A 477 -0.79 -5.99 -16.97
C GLN A 477 -0.25 -5.46 -18.30
N ARG A 478 0.62 -6.24 -18.96
CA ARG A 478 1.07 -5.98 -20.32
C ARG A 478 0.33 -6.90 -21.28
N PRO A 479 -0.58 -6.35 -22.11
CA PRO A 479 -1.36 -7.16 -23.03
C PRO A 479 -0.48 -7.94 -24.01
N ARG A 480 -0.87 -9.17 -24.29
CA ARG A 480 -0.15 -10.09 -25.18
C ARG A 480 -0.76 -10.09 -26.58
N GLU A 481 0.04 -10.49 -27.57
CA GLU A 481 -0.43 -10.73 -28.95
C GLU A 481 -1.13 -9.51 -29.59
N LEU A 482 -0.59 -8.32 -29.35
CA LEU A 482 -1.10 -7.09 -29.97
C LEU A 482 -0.95 -7.14 -31.51
N PRO A 483 -1.93 -6.60 -32.27
CA PRO A 483 -1.82 -6.49 -33.72
C PRO A 483 -0.55 -5.75 -34.16
N LEU A 484 0.03 -6.15 -35.29
CA LEU A 484 1.13 -5.43 -35.92
C LEU A 484 0.67 -4.03 -36.31
N GLY A 485 1.40 -3.00 -35.89
CA GLY A 485 1.02 -1.59 -36.11
C GLY A 485 0.00 -1.05 -35.10
N ALA A 486 -0.28 -1.79 -34.01
CA ALA A 486 -0.99 -1.27 -32.85
C ALA A 486 -0.42 0.09 -32.41
N MET A 487 -1.30 1.08 -32.25
CA MET A 487 -0.89 2.37 -31.72
C MET A 487 -0.45 2.24 -30.26
N PRO A 488 0.54 3.02 -29.80
CA PRO A 488 0.85 3.13 -28.39
C PRO A 488 -0.38 3.59 -27.59
N PHE A 489 -0.71 2.88 -26.51
CA PHE A 489 -1.87 3.18 -25.67
C PHE A 489 -1.55 3.07 -24.17
N GLN A 490 -2.41 3.70 -23.37
CA GLN A 490 -2.59 3.40 -21.95
C GLN A 490 -3.99 2.84 -21.74
N ALA A 491 -4.16 1.95 -20.77
CA ALA A 491 -5.47 1.42 -20.43
C ALA A 491 -5.67 1.34 -18.92
N VAL A 492 -6.93 1.44 -18.52
CA VAL A 492 -7.37 1.43 -17.12
C VAL A 492 -8.51 0.44 -16.99
N LEU A 493 -8.41 -0.50 -16.07
CA LEU A 493 -9.48 -1.43 -15.75
C LEU A 493 -10.05 -1.11 -14.38
N LEU A 494 -11.32 -0.70 -14.35
CA LEU A 494 -12.10 -0.44 -13.16
C LEU A 494 -12.93 -1.68 -12.82
N ALA A 495 -12.67 -2.32 -11.68
CA ALA A 495 -13.45 -3.45 -11.20
C ALA A 495 -14.06 -3.16 -9.82
N GLY A 496 -15.07 -3.94 -9.42
CA GLY A 496 -15.74 -3.72 -8.14
C GLY A 496 -16.29 -2.30 -8.02
N TYR A 497 -16.16 -1.68 -6.84
CA TYR A 497 -16.73 -0.34 -6.61
C TYR A 497 -16.03 0.78 -7.42
N ALA A 498 -14.87 0.51 -8.05
CA ALA A 498 -14.22 1.49 -8.93
C ALA A 498 -15.08 1.82 -10.17
N THR A 499 -16.00 0.93 -10.55
CA THR A 499 -16.97 1.14 -11.64
C THR A 499 -18.07 2.18 -11.30
N GLY A 500 -18.06 2.75 -10.08
CA GLY A 500 -19.10 3.68 -9.63
C GLY A 500 -20.48 3.03 -9.39
N ARG A 501 -20.66 1.76 -9.77
CA ARG A 501 -21.87 0.97 -9.49
C ARG A 501 -21.85 0.47 -8.04
N ALA A 502 -23.02 0.21 -7.49
CA ALA A 502 -23.20 -0.28 -6.11
C ALA A 502 -24.09 -1.53 -6.02
N ASP A 503 -24.23 -2.24 -7.14
CA ASP A 503 -25.04 -3.44 -7.28
C ASP A 503 -24.45 -4.62 -6.48
N GLU A 504 -25.26 -5.65 -6.25
CA GLU A 504 -24.84 -6.81 -5.46
C GLU A 504 -23.75 -7.65 -6.19
N ASP A 505 -23.68 -7.65 -7.53
CA ASP A 505 -22.55 -8.25 -8.28
C ASP A 505 -21.25 -7.49 -8.05
N VAL A 506 -21.33 -6.17 -7.91
CA VAL A 506 -20.18 -5.30 -7.63
C VAL A 506 -19.62 -5.58 -6.24
N ALA A 507 -20.48 -5.71 -5.23
CA ALA A 507 -20.07 -6.05 -3.87
C ALA A 507 -19.37 -7.42 -3.79
N LEU A 508 -19.87 -8.41 -4.54
CA LEU A 508 -19.26 -9.75 -4.61
C LEU A 508 -17.92 -9.72 -5.35
N ALA A 509 -17.81 -8.97 -6.45
CA ALA A 509 -16.56 -8.79 -7.17
C ALA A 509 -15.51 -8.07 -6.33
N GLU A 510 -15.89 -7.03 -5.58
CA GLU A 510 -14.99 -6.32 -4.67
C GLU A 510 -14.42 -7.28 -3.62
N GLN A 511 -15.28 -8.06 -2.97
CA GLN A 511 -14.85 -9.05 -1.96
C GLN A 511 -13.94 -10.12 -2.55
N PHE A 512 -14.24 -10.59 -3.76
CA PHE A 512 -13.45 -11.62 -4.45
C PHE A 512 -12.06 -11.12 -4.82
N LEU A 513 -11.97 -9.92 -5.41
CA LEU A 513 -10.71 -9.31 -5.77
C LEU A 513 -9.88 -8.98 -4.53
N ARG A 514 -10.50 -8.38 -3.49
CA ARG A 514 -9.83 -8.11 -2.20
C ARG A 514 -9.27 -9.38 -1.58
N ALA A 515 -10.05 -10.46 -1.55
CA ALA A 515 -9.59 -11.74 -1.02
C ALA A 515 -8.39 -12.30 -1.79
N SER A 516 -8.19 -11.92 -3.07
CA SER A 516 -7.06 -12.34 -3.90
C SER A 516 -5.82 -11.43 -3.84
N GLU A 517 -5.87 -10.34 -3.09
CA GLU A 517 -4.75 -9.43 -2.94
C GLU A 517 -3.85 -9.86 -1.78
N PRO A 518 -2.53 -9.90 -1.92
CA PRO A 518 -1.63 -10.09 -0.79
C PRO A 518 -1.59 -8.80 0.07
N PRO A 519 -0.95 -8.84 1.26
CA PRO A 519 -0.84 -7.68 2.15
C PRO A 519 -0.29 -6.40 1.51
N GLU A 520 0.61 -6.52 0.53
CA GLU A 520 1.23 -5.40 -0.20
C GLU A 520 0.28 -4.79 -1.25
N HIS A 521 -0.86 -5.42 -1.49
CA HIS A 521 -1.89 -5.02 -2.44
C HIS A 521 -1.40 -4.87 -3.89
N ASP A 522 -0.34 -5.54 -4.33
CA ASP A 522 0.34 -5.31 -5.61
C ASP A 522 -0.06 -6.25 -6.78
N ARG A 523 -0.95 -7.21 -6.51
CA ARG A 523 -1.39 -8.23 -7.48
C ARG A 523 -2.68 -8.91 -7.07
N TRP A 524 -3.39 -9.48 -8.05
CA TRP A 524 -4.43 -10.48 -7.80
C TRP A 524 -3.87 -11.89 -8.00
N ASP A 525 -3.67 -12.63 -6.93
CA ASP A 525 -3.08 -13.96 -6.99
C ASP A 525 -3.72 -14.91 -5.97
N ARG A 526 -3.12 -16.10 -5.83
CA ARG A 526 -3.52 -17.08 -4.83
C ARG A 526 -3.11 -16.61 -3.43
N THR A 527 -4.09 -16.36 -2.58
CA THR A 527 -3.92 -16.08 -1.15
C THR A 527 -4.56 -17.15 -0.29
N GLU A 528 -4.24 -17.16 1.00
CA GLU A 528 -4.91 -18.01 1.99
C GLU A 528 -6.40 -17.67 2.12
N GLU A 529 -6.74 -16.38 2.17
CA GLU A 529 -8.13 -15.89 2.24
C GLU A 529 -8.96 -16.35 1.02
N LEU A 530 -8.44 -16.18 -0.20
CA LEU A 530 -9.11 -16.62 -1.43
C LEU A 530 -9.39 -18.13 -1.40
N THR A 531 -8.37 -18.91 -1.01
CA THR A 531 -8.47 -20.37 -1.02
C THR A 531 -9.27 -20.93 0.15
N SER A 532 -9.43 -20.19 1.25
CA SER A 532 -10.25 -20.58 2.41
C SER A 532 -11.72 -20.27 2.17
N VAL A 533 -12.04 -19.10 1.61
CA VAL A 533 -13.40 -18.56 1.46
C VAL A 533 -14.13 -19.08 0.21
N TYR A 534 -13.46 -19.21 -0.93
CA TYR A 534 -14.10 -19.51 -2.23
C TYR A 534 -13.96 -20.97 -2.66
N GLU A 535 -14.92 -21.45 -3.47
CA GLU A 535 -14.88 -22.80 -4.03
C GLU A 535 -13.68 -23.07 -4.96
N ARG A 536 -13.40 -24.35 -5.22
CA ARG A 536 -12.33 -24.77 -6.14
C ARG A 536 -12.54 -24.14 -7.52
N GLY A 537 -11.48 -23.53 -8.07
CA GLY A 537 -11.51 -22.86 -9.37
C GLY A 537 -11.41 -21.33 -9.31
N ALA A 538 -11.39 -20.73 -8.12
CA ALA A 538 -11.21 -19.29 -7.93
C ALA A 538 -9.98 -18.71 -8.66
N LEU A 539 -8.81 -19.37 -8.55
CA LEU A 539 -7.60 -18.94 -9.25
C LEU A 539 -7.75 -19.02 -10.78
N SER A 540 -8.51 -19.98 -11.30
CA SER A 540 -8.79 -20.07 -12.73
C SER A 540 -9.62 -18.87 -13.20
N ARG A 541 -10.57 -18.40 -12.40
CA ARG A 541 -11.37 -17.20 -12.71
C ARG A 541 -10.52 -15.94 -12.85
N LEU A 542 -9.49 -15.77 -12.01
CA LEU A 542 -8.54 -14.67 -12.16
C LEU A 542 -7.72 -14.76 -13.45
N ARG A 543 -7.34 -15.98 -13.87
CA ARG A 543 -6.63 -16.19 -15.15
C ARG A 543 -7.52 -15.96 -16.35
N GLU A 544 -8.76 -16.43 -16.29
CA GLU A 544 -9.79 -16.17 -17.31
C GLU A 544 -10.05 -14.67 -17.44
N PHE A 545 -10.16 -13.95 -16.32
CA PHE A 545 -10.34 -12.50 -16.33
C PHE A 545 -9.16 -11.77 -17.01
N ARG A 546 -7.92 -12.15 -16.71
CA ARG A 546 -6.72 -11.65 -17.43
C ARG A 546 -6.80 -11.88 -18.94
N ALA A 547 -7.25 -13.06 -19.36
CA ALA A 547 -7.39 -13.38 -20.78
C ALA A 547 -8.51 -12.57 -21.45
N GLU A 548 -9.61 -12.30 -20.75
CA GLU A 548 -10.68 -11.44 -21.27
C GLU A 548 -10.24 -9.97 -21.34
N ILE A 549 -9.39 -9.48 -20.42
CA ILE A 549 -8.75 -8.16 -20.53
C ILE A 549 -7.89 -8.09 -21.79
N ASP A 550 -6.99 -9.07 -22.02
CA ASP A 550 -6.14 -9.13 -23.21
C ASP A 550 -6.97 -9.16 -24.51
N LYS A 551 -8.07 -9.90 -24.52
CA LYS A 551 -8.99 -9.99 -25.65
C LYS A 551 -9.71 -8.65 -25.90
N ALA A 552 -10.17 -7.97 -24.85
CA ALA A 552 -10.83 -6.67 -24.95
C ALA A 552 -9.88 -5.59 -25.48
N VAL A 553 -8.64 -5.53 -24.97
CA VAL A 553 -7.61 -4.62 -25.47
C VAL A 553 -7.34 -4.86 -26.96
N ARG A 554 -7.12 -6.12 -27.35
CA ARG A 554 -6.87 -6.47 -28.76
C ARG A 554 -8.02 -6.06 -29.66
N ALA A 555 -9.26 -6.25 -29.22
CA ALA A 555 -10.43 -5.84 -29.99
C ALA A 555 -10.46 -4.32 -30.21
N LEU A 556 -10.18 -3.52 -29.18
CA LEU A 556 -10.16 -2.06 -29.29
C LEU A 556 -9.02 -1.54 -30.18
N VAL A 557 -7.83 -2.13 -30.06
CA VAL A 557 -6.65 -1.70 -30.83
C VAL A 557 -6.72 -2.15 -32.30
N ALA A 558 -7.29 -3.33 -32.58
CA ALA A 558 -7.41 -3.87 -33.93
C ALA A 558 -8.39 -3.10 -34.82
N ARG A 559 -9.38 -2.42 -34.24
CA ARG A 559 -10.46 -1.74 -34.98
C ARG A 559 -10.04 -0.44 -35.68
N ARG A 560 -8.78 -0.01 -35.56
CA ARG A 560 -8.22 1.16 -36.26
C ARG A 560 -7.74 0.86 -37.69
N GLU A 561 -8.28 -0.15 -38.37
CA GLU A 561 -8.27 -0.12 -39.84
C GLU A 561 -9.37 0.82 -40.33
N VAL A 562 -9.12 2.13 -40.22
CA VAL A 562 -9.78 3.07 -41.12
C VAL A 562 -9.31 2.67 -42.51
N ALA A 563 -10.20 2.10 -43.30
CA ALA A 563 -10.01 1.97 -44.73
C ALA A 563 -9.79 3.38 -45.28
N THR A 564 -8.53 3.80 -45.37
CA THR A 564 -8.13 4.97 -46.15
C THR A 564 -8.40 4.60 -47.59
N SER A 565 -9.58 4.99 -48.07
CA SER A 565 -10.00 4.87 -49.46
C SER A 565 -9.24 5.87 -50.33
N THR A 566 -7.91 5.88 -50.27
CA THR A 566 -7.00 6.55 -51.23
C THR A 566 -5.53 6.35 -50.80
N GLY A 567 -4.99 5.15 -51.01
CA GLY A 567 -3.54 5.03 -51.18
C GLY A 567 -3.14 5.59 -52.55
N PRO A 568 -2.06 6.39 -52.67
CA PRO A 568 -1.63 6.95 -53.95
C PRO A 568 -1.30 5.80 -54.91
N ALA A 569 -1.81 5.88 -56.15
CA ALA A 569 -1.67 4.85 -57.18
C ALA A 569 -0.22 4.38 -57.39
N VAL A 570 0.75 5.23 -57.06
CA VAL A 570 2.20 4.99 -57.12
C VAL A 570 2.67 3.82 -56.24
N LEU A 571 2.07 3.62 -55.05
CA LEU A 571 2.42 2.48 -54.18
C LEU A 571 1.86 1.15 -54.70
N ARG A 572 0.79 1.20 -55.51
CA ARG A 572 0.18 0.03 -56.15
C ARG A 572 0.99 -0.49 -57.33
N GLU A 573 1.81 0.36 -57.95
CA GLU A 573 2.73 -0.03 -59.02
C GLU A 573 4.09 -0.50 -58.50
N LEU A 574 4.58 0.05 -57.39
CA LEU A 574 5.84 -0.38 -56.75
C LEU A 574 5.75 -1.73 -56.02
N LEU A 575 4.55 -2.24 -55.77
CA LEU A 575 4.28 -3.55 -55.16
C LEU A 575 3.82 -4.61 -56.17
N ARG A 576 4.24 -4.52 -57.43
CA ARG A 576 4.10 -5.63 -58.40
C ARG A 576 5.32 -6.54 -58.32
N LEU A 577 5.37 -7.38 -57.28
CA LEU A 577 6.18 -8.60 -57.31
C LEU A 577 5.52 -9.58 -58.27
N GLY A 578 6.20 -9.85 -59.38
CA GLY A 578 5.75 -10.78 -60.42
C GLY A 578 5.65 -12.23 -59.91
N GLY A 579 4.68 -12.95 -60.44
CA GLY A 579 4.54 -14.39 -60.24
C GLY A 579 3.11 -14.86 -60.38
N GLY A 580 2.66 -15.09 -61.62
CA GLY A 580 1.48 -15.89 -61.89
C GLY A 580 1.73 -17.34 -61.47
N GLY A 581 0.84 -17.90 -60.65
CA GLY A 581 0.86 -19.30 -60.24
C GLY A 581 -0.14 -19.56 -59.12
N ASN A 582 -1.12 -20.42 -59.40
CA ASN A 582 -2.19 -20.94 -58.55
C ASN A 582 -2.19 -20.56 -57.05
N VAL A 583 -3.34 -20.02 -56.63
CA VAL A 583 -3.72 -19.83 -55.23
C VAL A 583 -3.93 -21.18 -54.55
N GLY A 584 -2.83 -21.76 -54.07
CA GLY A 584 -2.84 -22.70 -52.95
C GLY A 584 -2.75 -21.89 -51.65
N VAL A 585 -3.67 -22.15 -50.73
CA VAL A 585 -3.64 -21.65 -49.34
C VAL A 585 -2.21 -21.79 -48.79
N ARG A 586 -1.48 -20.67 -48.58
CA ARG A 586 -0.20 -20.68 -47.88
C ARG A 586 -0.47 -21.11 -46.44
N ARG A 587 -0.27 -22.41 -46.17
CA ARG A 587 -0.13 -22.94 -44.81
C ARG A 587 0.97 -22.12 -44.13
N ALA A 588 0.68 -21.56 -42.96
CA ALA A 588 1.70 -20.99 -42.10
C ALA A 588 2.81 -22.04 -41.91
N GLN A 589 4.00 -21.77 -42.44
CA GLN A 589 5.18 -22.59 -42.16
C GLN A 589 5.41 -22.52 -40.65
N GLY A 590 5.50 -23.67 -39.98
CA GLY A 590 5.77 -23.72 -38.54
C GLY A 590 7.07 -22.98 -38.20
N VAL A 591 7.27 -22.67 -36.91
CA VAL A 591 8.52 -22.07 -36.43
C VAL A 591 9.46 -23.18 -35.91
N PRO A 592 10.77 -23.12 -36.18
CA PRO A 592 11.78 -23.95 -35.51
C PRO A 592 11.64 -23.90 -33.99
N THR A 593 11.64 -25.05 -33.32
CA THR A 593 11.56 -25.14 -31.87
C THR A 593 12.75 -25.93 -31.33
N ILE A 594 13.24 -25.56 -30.15
CA ILE A 594 14.19 -26.40 -29.42
C ILE A 594 13.42 -27.61 -28.87
N HIS A 595 13.85 -28.80 -29.28
CA HIS A 595 13.25 -30.08 -28.90
C HIS A 595 13.78 -30.57 -27.56
N ASP A 596 15.10 -30.51 -27.38
CA ASP A 596 15.78 -30.98 -26.18
C ASP A 596 17.08 -30.19 -25.94
N ILE A 597 17.47 -30.08 -24.68
CA ILE A 597 18.70 -29.42 -24.24
C ILE A 597 19.35 -30.28 -23.15
N ASP A 598 20.56 -30.72 -23.41
CA ASP A 598 21.42 -31.38 -22.43
C ASP A 598 22.64 -30.50 -22.15
N ALA A 599 22.98 -30.28 -20.87
CA ALA A 599 24.00 -29.31 -20.48
C ALA A 599 24.85 -29.82 -19.33
N GLN A 600 26.16 -29.66 -19.46
CA GLN A 600 27.14 -29.98 -18.43
C GLN A 600 28.09 -28.81 -18.20
N VAL A 601 28.54 -28.65 -16.95
CA VAL A 601 29.56 -27.66 -16.59
C VAL A 601 30.92 -28.33 -16.64
N GLU A 602 31.83 -27.81 -17.46
CA GLU A 602 33.21 -28.30 -17.53
C GLU A 602 34.02 -27.80 -16.33
N ALA A 603 35.15 -28.45 -16.02
CA ALA A 603 36.02 -28.08 -14.90
C ALA A 603 36.57 -26.64 -14.99
N THR A 604 36.57 -26.06 -16.19
CA THR A 604 36.94 -24.67 -16.49
C THR A 604 35.86 -23.66 -16.10
N GLY A 605 34.65 -24.12 -15.71
CA GLY A 605 33.48 -23.29 -15.46
C GLY A 605 32.66 -22.96 -16.71
N ALA A 606 33.03 -23.49 -17.88
CA ALA A 606 32.26 -23.32 -19.12
C ALA A 606 31.01 -24.21 -19.13
N TRP A 607 29.90 -23.71 -19.65
CA TRP A 607 28.74 -24.53 -19.97
C TRP A 607 28.94 -25.16 -21.34
N ARG A 608 28.94 -26.49 -21.40
CA ARG A 608 28.84 -27.25 -22.65
C ARG A 608 27.41 -27.74 -22.82
N VAL A 609 26.74 -27.20 -23.82
CA VAL A 609 25.31 -27.41 -24.06
C VAL A 609 25.11 -28.07 -25.41
N ARG A 610 24.47 -29.24 -25.42
CA ARG A 610 23.97 -29.90 -26.62
C ARG A 610 22.51 -29.53 -26.81
N VAL A 611 22.17 -28.98 -27.97
CA VAL A 611 20.82 -28.51 -28.28
C VAL A 611 20.29 -29.26 -29.50
N GLU A 612 19.15 -29.94 -29.35
CA GLU A 612 18.42 -30.56 -30.46
C GLU A 612 17.28 -29.66 -30.90
N LEU A 613 17.20 -29.40 -32.20
CA LEU A 613 16.18 -28.58 -32.85
C LEU A 613 15.20 -29.47 -33.60
N ARG A 614 13.91 -29.15 -33.52
CA ARG A 614 12.88 -29.68 -34.40
C ARG A 614 12.46 -28.61 -35.40
N LEU A 615 12.54 -28.96 -36.67
CA LEU A 615 12.34 -28.04 -37.79
C LEU A 615 11.08 -28.43 -38.57
N PRO A 616 10.23 -27.46 -38.93
CA PRO A 616 9.14 -27.69 -39.85
C PRO A 616 9.68 -27.86 -41.27
N HIS A 617 8.93 -28.58 -42.10
CA HIS A 617 9.28 -28.75 -43.50
C HIS A 617 9.34 -27.37 -44.19
N ALA A 618 10.49 -27.05 -44.75
CA ALA A 618 10.73 -25.85 -45.55
C ALA A 618 11.42 -26.23 -46.86
N GLU A 619 11.01 -25.56 -47.94
CA GLU A 619 11.64 -25.67 -49.27
C GLU A 619 12.92 -24.82 -49.35
N ASP A 620 13.06 -23.84 -48.46
CA ASP A 620 14.23 -22.98 -48.30
C ASP A 620 15.08 -23.38 -47.08
N PRO A 621 16.41 -23.13 -47.09
CA PRO A 621 17.27 -23.41 -45.93
C PRO A 621 16.91 -22.52 -44.73
N TRP A 622 17.09 -23.05 -43.52
CA TRP A 622 16.96 -22.27 -42.29
C TRP A 622 18.29 -21.64 -41.90
N LEU A 623 18.28 -20.33 -41.66
CA LEU A 623 19.40 -19.61 -41.06
C LEU A 623 19.00 -19.10 -39.67
N LEU A 624 19.57 -19.72 -38.63
CA LEU A 624 19.21 -19.48 -37.23
C LEU A 624 20.41 -18.96 -36.44
N THR A 625 20.18 -18.05 -35.50
CA THR A 625 21.22 -17.50 -34.63
C THR A 625 20.97 -17.96 -33.19
N PRO A 626 21.76 -18.91 -32.66
CA PRO A 626 21.70 -19.32 -31.26
C PRO A 626 22.37 -18.29 -30.35
N ILE A 627 21.69 -17.89 -29.27
CA ILE A 627 22.20 -16.92 -28.30
C ILE A 627 22.12 -17.51 -26.89
N ALA A 628 23.25 -17.50 -26.17
CA ALA A 628 23.33 -17.87 -24.76
C ALA A 628 23.14 -16.64 -23.87
N LYS A 629 22.28 -16.75 -22.85
CA LYS A 629 22.02 -15.69 -21.85
C LYS A 629 21.96 -16.27 -20.45
N PHE A 630 22.25 -15.46 -19.44
CA PHE A 630 21.95 -15.84 -18.05
C PHE A 630 20.60 -15.31 -17.57
N ALA A 631 19.90 -16.13 -16.79
CA ALA A 631 18.69 -15.73 -16.10
C ALA A 631 19.02 -14.77 -14.95
N VAL A 632 18.30 -13.65 -14.86
CA VAL A 632 18.37 -12.68 -13.77
C VAL A 632 17.00 -12.50 -13.13
N ARG A 633 16.95 -12.13 -11.84
CA ARG A 633 15.69 -11.95 -11.09
C ARG A 633 14.92 -10.70 -11.52
N SER A 634 15.62 -9.65 -11.95
CA SER A 634 15.07 -8.42 -12.53
C SER A 634 16.08 -7.82 -13.51
N GLY A 635 15.62 -7.06 -14.52
CA GLY A 635 16.47 -6.40 -15.53
C GLY A 635 16.76 -7.19 -16.82
N GLY A 636 17.61 -6.63 -17.67
CA GLY A 636 18.01 -7.23 -18.95
C GLY A 636 18.88 -8.46 -18.76
N ARG A 637 18.58 -9.56 -19.49
CA ARG A 637 19.35 -10.81 -19.42
C ARG A 637 20.70 -10.64 -20.13
N PRO A 638 21.84 -10.72 -19.44
CA PRO A 638 23.15 -10.55 -20.06
C PRO A 638 23.42 -11.69 -21.03
N THR A 639 23.90 -11.33 -22.22
CA THR A 639 24.30 -12.28 -23.26
C THR A 639 25.73 -12.73 -23.00
N VAL A 640 25.95 -14.04 -23.08
CA VAL A 640 27.24 -14.68 -22.82
C VAL A 640 27.83 -15.12 -24.16
N ALA A 641 29.12 -14.88 -24.36
CA ALA A 641 29.80 -15.35 -25.56
C ALA A 641 29.93 -16.88 -25.51
N TRP A 642 29.70 -17.54 -26.63
CA TRP A 642 29.86 -18.98 -26.73
C TRP A 642 30.27 -19.40 -28.14
N ALA A 643 31.11 -20.43 -28.22
CA ALA A 643 31.55 -21.03 -29.47
C ALA A 643 30.58 -22.15 -29.88
N LEU A 644 30.19 -22.16 -31.15
CA LEU A 644 29.24 -23.12 -31.71
C LEU A 644 29.96 -24.16 -32.57
N THR A 645 29.59 -25.42 -32.39
CA THR A 645 30.06 -26.55 -33.20
C THR A 645 28.85 -27.31 -33.73
N ALA A 646 28.78 -27.47 -35.05
CA ALA A 646 27.77 -28.31 -35.69
C ALA A 646 27.95 -29.78 -35.27
N SER A 647 26.84 -30.48 -35.02
CA SER A 647 26.88 -31.92 -34.72
C SER A 647 26.15 -32.74 -35.78
N VAL A 648 24.86 -32.50 -36.01
CA VAL A 648 24.04 -33.26 -36.97
C VAL A 648 23.06 -32.32 -37.66
N GLY A 649 22.88 -32.44 -38.98
CA GLY A 649 21.81 -31.75 -39.71
C GLY A 649 21.91 -30.22 -39.73
N CYS A 650 23.08 -29.65 -39.42
CA CYS A 650 23.36 -28.21 -39.52
C CYS A 650 24.84 -27.97 -39.81
N LEU A 651 25.14 -26.77 -40.29
CA LEU A 651 26.48 -26.20 -40.46
C LEU A 651 26.56 -24.91 -39.64
N VAL A 652 27.73 -24.62 -39.07
CA VAL A 652 27.97 -23.34 -38.37
C VAL A 652 28.76 -22.41 -39.29
N GLU A 653 28.17 -21.27 -39.65
CA GLU A 653 28.80 -20.22 -40.45
C GLU A 653 28.65 -18.86 -39.75
N ASN A 654 29.76 -18.19 -39.45
CA ASN A 654 29.77 -16.86 -38.82
C ASN A 654 28.92 -16.75 -37.53
N GLY A 655 28.89 -17.82 -36.72
CA GLY A 655 28.08 -17.87 -35.50
C GLY A 655 26.58 -18.15 -35.71
N ASN A 656 26.16 -18.45 -36.95
CA ASN A 656 24.80 -18.86 -37.29
C ASN A 656 24.77 -20.35 -37.67
N LEU A 657 23.62 -20.98 -37.50
CA LEU A 657 23.30 -22.31 -37.96
C LEU A 657 22.62 -22.24 -39.32
N LEU A 658 23.27 -22.80 -40.34
CA LEU A 658 22.68 -23.05 -41.64
C LEU A 658 22.17 -24.50 -41.68
N ILE A 659 20.89 -24.68 -41.99
CA ILE A 659 20.26 -25.99 -42.11
C ILE A 659 19.63 -26.10 -43.50
N GLU A 660 20.01 -27.16 -44.23
CA GLU A 660 19.55 -27.37 -45.60
C GLU A 660 18.03 -27.66 -45.69
N PRO A 661 17.40 -27.38 -46.85
CA PRO A 661 16.00 -27.72 -47.10
C PRO A 661 15.69 -29.19 -46.81
N GLY A 662 14.51 -29.47 -46.25
CA GLY A 662 14.05 -30.83 -45.98
C GLY A 662 14.58 -31.48 -44.69
N VAL A 663 15.57 -30.89 -44.00
CA VAL A 663 16.04 -31.37 -42.69
C VAL A 663 15.00 -31.09 -41.60
N ARG A 664 14.58 -32.13 -40.87
CA ARG A 664 13.53 -32.03 -39.82
C ARG A 664 14.04 -32.02 -38.38
N SER A 665 15.30 -32.43 -38.16
CA SER A 665 15.99 -32.33 -36.87
C SER A 665 17.43 -31.94 -37.09
N ALA A 666 17.95 -31.05 -36.25
CA ALA A 666 19.34 -30.60 -36.27
C ALA A 666 19.90 -30.51 -34.85
N THR A 667 21.15 -30.89 -34.64
CA THR A 667 21.84 -30.80 -33.35
C THR A 667 23.11 -29.98 -33.46
N PHE A 668 23.31 -29.08 -32.49
CA PHE A 668 24.56 -28.35 -32.33
C PHE A 668 25.03 -28.37 -30.87
N ILE A 669 26.30 -28.06 -30.66
CA ILE A 669 26.91 -27.92 -29.35
C ILE A 669 27.41 -26.49 -29.19
N GLY A 670 27.02 -25.83 -28.10
CA GLY A 670 27.55 -24.52 -27.70
C GLY A 670 28.41 -24.64 -26.44
N VAL A 671 29.58 -24.01 -26.44
CA VAL A 671 30.47 -23.94 -25.26
C VAL A 671 30.64 -22.47 -24.86
N THR A 672 30.18 -22.09 -23.67
CA THR A 672 30.28 -20.70 -23.19
C THR A 672 31.70 -20.33 -22.79
N ASP A 673 32.04 -19.04 -22.94
CA ASP A 673 33.31 -18.49 -22.49
C ASP A 673 33.19 -17.99 -21.03
N PRO A 674 33.83 -18.65 -20.04
CA PRO A 674 33.78 -18.27 -18.64
C PRO A 674 34.22 -16.83 -18.36
N ALA A 675 35.09 -16.25 -19.18
CA ALA A 675 35.54 -14.87 -19.01
C ALA A 675 34.42 -13.85 -19.24
N THR A 676 33.35 -14.25 -19.94
CA THR A 676 32.18 -13.40 -20.22
C THR A 676 31.02 -13.66 -19.27
N HIS A 677 31.20 -14.51 -18.25
CA HIS A 677 30.18 -14.82 -17.26
C HIS A 677 30.07 -13.71 -16.20
N PRO A 678 28.91 -13.05 -16.04
CA PRO A 678 28.72 -12.02 -15.01
C PRO A 678 28.64 -12.59 -13.59
N VAL A 679 28.42 -13.91 -13.45
CA VAL A 679 28.31 -14.62 -12.16
C VAL A 679 28.92 -16.01 -12.32
N GLN A 680 29.45 -16.58 -11.24
CA GLN A 680 29.98 -17.95 -11.25
C GLN A 680 28.94 -18.97 -11.71
N THR A 681 29.36 -19.87 -12.60
CA THR A 681 28.52 -20.83 -13.30
C THR A 681 27.65 -21.69 -12.38
N GLY A 682 28.17 -22.14 -11.23
CA GLY A 682 27.45 -22.99 -10.27
C GLY A 682 26.25 -22.32 -9.57
N PHE A 683 26.13 -20.99 -9.65
CA PHE A 683 25.02 -20.22 -9.10
C PHE A 683 24.14 -19.57 -10.19
N SER A 684 24.36 -19.96 -11.45
CA SER A 684 23.72 -19.35 -12.62
C SER A 684 22.73 -20.31 -13.28
N ARG A 685 21.78 -19.76 -14.04
CA ARG A 685 20.93 -20.53 -14.95
C ARG A 685 21.12 -20.01 -16.36
N LEU A 686 21.52 -20.90 -17.27
CA LEU A 686 21.69 -20.59 -18.69
C LEU A 686 20.36 -20.71 -19.44
N ILE A 687 20.12 -19.76 -20.34
CA ILE A 687 18.99 -19.71 -21.26
C ILE A 687 19.56 -19.68 -22.68
N VAL A 688 19.03 -20.55 -23.55
CA VAL A 688 19.37 -20.57 -24.97
C VAL A 688 18.17 -20.05 -25.75
N ASP A 689 18.36 -18.93 -26.44
CA ASP A 689 17.38 -18.37 -27.38
C ASP A 689 17.79 -18.70 -28.82
N LEU A 690 16.81 -18.98 -29.68
CA LEU A 690 17.03 -19.26 -31.10
C LEU A 690 16.31 -18.20 -31.93
N HIS A 691 17.08 -17.35 -32.61
CA HIS A 691 16.51 -16.28 -33.44
C HIS A 691 16.53 -16.67 -34.92
N LYS A 692 15.50 -16.30 -35.67
CA LYS A 692 15.54 -16.35 -37.15
C LYS A 692 16.26 -15.11 -37.66
N THR A 693 17.30 -15.31 -38.46
CA THR A 693 18.06 -14.20 -39.03
C THR A 693 17.15 -13.37 -39.95
N ARG A 694 17.01 -12.06 -39.69
CA ARG A 694 16.27 -11.16 -40.58
C ARG A 694 17.14 -10.86 -41.80
N GLY A 695 16.84 -11.56 -42.91
CA GLY A 695 17.19 -11.27 -44.30
C GLY A 695 18.48 -10.50 -44.60
N GLY A 696 19.47 -11.22 -45.13
CA GLY A 696 20.37 -10.71 -46.17
C GLY A 696 20.32 -11.72 -47.32
N ALA A 697 19.77 -11.31 -48.47
CA ALA A 697 19.90 -12.09 -49.69
C ALA A 697 21.38 -12.18 -50.07
N VAL A 698 21.82 -13.35 -50.53
CA VAL A 698 22.94 -13.46 -51.46
C VAL A 698 22.37 -13.48 -52.86
#